data_AF-A0A1I1S7Z3-F1
#
_entry.id   AF-A0A1I1S7Z3-F1
#
_cell.length_a   1.000
_cell.length_b   1.000
_cell.length_c   1.000
_cell.angle_alpha   90.00
_cell.angle_beta   90.00
_cell.angle_gamma   90.00
#
_symmetry.space_group_name_H-M   'P 1'
#
loop_
_entity.id
_entity.type
_entity.pdbx_description
1 polymer ?
#
loop_
_entity_poly.entity_id
_entity_poly.type
_entity_poly.pdbx_seq_one_letter_code
_entity_poly.pdbx_strand_id
1 'polypeptide(L)'
;MKKLYAFLFFLFFTAISNSQVILSLDDDTVYIDSIVKITKNTKSDSIKSLNSFRLSKLFLMAQNAEKSKEYLEQANKLKVKFPFLKDASIFYNAYSFIEKGDLEGFEKALLEANTKLKKYRNKEAYKLRAVILQNYGIMQQRKNNENAYMKLLVNEAIPIAKKSGDYELISALNKAVAIIFMNNSEREKAAEYLDQAQKYIESATKKSATLAESKMETYIINAENLVELKHFYDAKSILDKAFEILKDYPESNLNDSYFYSEGIYYAKQNKHNEALVSFDKGIKSSAKHNNLIALNRLKFAEYEVLFKLKNYEKAKSNIEYLIEKTPFIVDKKNYYKELSKVYNATKEYSKAYYYSNKYNVVNDSLNGDKLKNEIVELEAKYKKAESEKKISLLQSENEKAVLQVNNNRLNMMLFAVLSFLLFLTVLFLWSWNNYQKKLSYQKEVNHKQELDVLENEKKLSISNALIQGEEIERKRIARDLHDGLGSMLSGLKMHLNIADRENKENSPNINEMLNDSIKELRNISQNLMPESLMKLGLEHALKDLCASHSTSETVIELQYLIKKSSVPEHFKVMIFRIIQELLNNALKYAKATEILVSCSQNKDVYFITVEDNGIGFNIQHAEKREGMGLRNIKNRVAFLNGKLEIDSEIGKGTSTYIELKI
;
A
#
# COMPACT_ATOMS: atom_id res chain seq x y z
N MET A 1 50.89 -37.20 -20.97
CA MET A 1 51.01 -36.70 -22.36
C MET A 1 49.64 -36.29 -22.91
N LYS A 2 49.00 -35.25 -22.34
CA LYS A 2 47.73 -34.73 -22.86
C LYS A 2 48.01 -33.48 -23.72
N LYS A 3 47.68 -33.61 -25.01
CA LYS A 3 47.43 -32.60 -26.06
C LYS A 3 48.29 -31.32 -26.03
N LEU A 4 49.37 -31.35 -26.82
CA LEU A 4 50.19 -30.20 -27.21
C LEU A 4 49.56 -29.46 -28.42
N TYR A 5 48.24 -29.20 -28.38
CA TYR A 5 47.54 -28.46 -29.46
C TYR A 5 47.28 -26.99 -29.10
N ALA A 6 47.74 -26.55 -27.92
CA ALA A 6 47.73 -25.16 -27.53
C ALA A 6 49.03 -24.48 -28.01
N PHE A 7 49.22 -24.42 -29.33
CA PHE A 7 49.89 -23.23 -29.86
C PHE A 7 48.79 -22.20 -29.96
N LEU A 8 48.90 -21.22 -29.08
CA LEU A 8 47.95 -20.14 -28.89
C LEU A 8 47.34 -19.75 -30.23
N PHE A 9 46.01 -19.84 -30.32
CA PHE A 9 45.23 -19.01 -31.22
C PHE A 9 45.38 -17.57 -30.68
N PHE A 10 46.62 -17.03 -30.74
CA PHE A 10 46.82 -15.62 -30.92
C PHE A 10 46.46 -15.34 -32.39
N LEU A 11 45.20 -15.60 -32.77
CA LEU A 11 44.51 -14.61 -33.58
C LEU A 11 44.39 -13.38 -32.68
N PHE A 12 45.51 -12.69 -32.54
CA PHE A 12 45.46 -11.27 -32.44
C PHE A 12 44.65 -10.84 -33.66
N PHE A 13 43.37 -10.54 -33.48
CA PHE A 13 42.84 -9.35 -34.12
C PHE A 13 43.60 -8.18 -33.49
N THR A 14 44.89 -8.06 -33.82
CA THR A 14 45.72 -6.90 -33.57
C THR A 14 45.18 -5.84 -34.50
N ALA A 15 44.11 -5.16 -34.10
CA ALA A 15 44.23 -3.72 -34.13
C ALA A 15 45.35 -3.43 -33.14
N ILE A 16 46.41 -2.76 -33.61
CA ILE A 16 47.40 -1.93 -32.90
C ILE A 16 48.85 -2.36 -33.16
N SER A 17 49.46 -1.55 -34.06
CA SER A 17 50.86 -1.31 -34.47
C SER A 17 51.51 -2.09 -35.66
N ASN A 18 51.97 -1.26 -36.61
CA ASN A 18 53.01 -1.33 -37.66
C ASN A 18 53.13 -2.47 -38.68
N SER A 19 52.26 -3.47 -38.71
CA SER A 19 52.17 -4.37 -39.88
C SER A 19 50.84 -5.12 -39.98
N GLN A 20 49.71 -4.42 -40.03
CA GLN A 20 48.40 -5.09 -40.17
C GLN A 20 48.09 -5.39 -41.63
N VAL A 21 47.82 -6.66 -41.90
CA VAL A 21 47.11 -7.10 -43.11
C VAL A 21 45.63 -6.89 -42.84
N ILE A 22 44.94 -6.10 -43.67
CA ILE A 22 43.47 -6.06 -43.64
C ILE A 22 42.99 -7.41 -44.15
N LEU A 23 42.14 -8.12 -43.42
CA LEU A 23 41.45 -9.28 -43.97
C LEU A 23 40.38 -8.79 -44.94
N SER A 24 40.49 -9.17 -46.21
CA SER A 24 39.67 -8.65 -47.30
C SER A 24 39.45 -9.70 -48.37
N LEU A 25 38.30 -9.64 -49.05
CA LEU A 25 38.06 -10.35 -50.31
C LEU A 25 38.63 -9.60 -51.53
N ASP A 26 39.60 -8.70 -51.33
CA ASP A 26 40.23 -7.82 -52.33
C ASP A 26 39.33 -6.67 -52.86
N ASP A 27 38.28 -6.30 -52.11
CA ASP A 27 37.34 -5.25 -52.51
C ASP A 27 37.26 -4.05 -51.52
N ASP A 28 38.20 -3.95 -50.57
CA ASP A 28 38.22 -2.88 -49.55
C ASP A 28 38.10 -1.47 -50.14
N THR A 29 38.72 -1.26 -51.30
CA THR A 29 38.69 0.02 -52.02
C THR A 29 37.27 0.40 -52.44
N VAL A 30 36.46 -0.56 -52.88
CA VAL A 30 35.07 -0.35 -53.30
C VAL A 30 34.21 0.14 -52.13
N TYR A 31 34.42 -0.43 -50.94
CA TYR A 31 33.70 0.00 -49.74
C TYR A 31 34.13 1.37 -49.24
N ILE A 32 35.44 1.59 -49.13
CA ILE A 32 36.00 2.88 -48.76
C ILE A 32 35.46 3.95 -49.72
N ASP A 33 35.49 3.69 -51.03
CA ASP A 33 34.98 4.61 -52.05
C ASP A 33 33.47 4.86 -51.93
N SER A 34 32.68 3.83 -51.59
CA SER A 34 31.26 3.98 -51.31
C SER A 34 30.99 4.91 -50.13
N ILE A 35 31.69 4.71 -49.00
CA ILE A 35 31.55 5.61 -47.84
C ILE A 35 32.07 7.01 -48.19
N VAL A 36 33.18 7.13 -48.91
CA VAL A 36 33.70 8.43 -49.39
C VAL A 36 32.63 9.15 -50.22
N LYS A 37 31.98 8.46 -51.17
CA LYS A 37 30.91 9.01 -52.00
C LYS A 37 29.71 9.47 -51.17
N ILE A 38 29.25 8.65 -50.23
CA ILE A 38 28.15 9.00 -49.30
C ILE A 38 28.54 10.22 -48.44
N THR A 39 29.78 10.26 -47.96
CA THR A 39 30.31 11.34 -47.09
C THR A 39 30.47 12.66 -47.84
N LYS A 40 30.83 12.61 -49.13
CA LYS A 40 30.89 13.78 -50.00
C LYS A 40 29.50 14.31 -50.36
N ASN A 41 28.54 13.41 -50.62
CA ASN A 41 27.22 13.78 -51.13
C ASN A 41 26.18 14.08 -50.05
N THR A 42 26.42 13.71 -48.78
CA THR A 42 25.50 14.02 -47.69
C THR A 42 25.52 15.51 -47.33
N LYS A 43 24.33 16.10 -47.17
CA LYS A 43 24.15 17.47 -46.65
C LYS A 43 24.18 17.54 -45.12
N SER A 44 24.15 16.39 -44.43
CA SER A 44 24.09 16.34 -42.97
C SER A 44 25.49 16.35 -42.35
N ASP A 45 25.83 17.42 -41.64
CA ASP A 45 27.11 17.56 -40.91
C ASP A 45 27.33 16.41 -39.91
N SER A 46 26.28 15.87 -39.29
CA SER A 46 26.40 14.76 -38.33
C SER A 46 26.73 13.44 -39.01
N ILE A 47 26.06 13.13 -40.13
CA ILE A 47 26.37 11.95 -40.94
C ILE A 47 27.77 12.07 -41.53
N LYS A 48 28.12 13.26 -42.02
CA LYS A 48 29.44 13.55 -42.57
C LYS A 48 30.52 13.32 -41.51
N SER A 49 30.39 13.91 -40.33
CA SER A 49 31.32 13.72 -39.21
C SER A 49 31.45 12.26 -38.78
N LEU A 50 30.33 11.53 -38.64
CA LEU A 50 30.35 10.11 -38.28
C LEU A 50 31.05 9.25 -39.34
N ASN A 51 30.76 9.48 -40.62
CA ASN A 51 31.41 8.73 -41.69
C ASN A 51 32.89 9.11 -41.82
N SER A 52 33.28 10.36 -41.61
CA SER A 52 34.69 10.77 -41.58
C SER A 52 35.44 10.06 -40.44
N PHE A 53 34.84 9.88 -39.26
CA PHE A 53 35.45 9.05 -38.21
C PHE A 53 35.65 7.58 -38.64
N ARG A 54 34.66 6.99 -39.32
CA ARG A 54 34.76 5.62 -39.84
C ARG A 54 35.83 5.51 -40.95
N LEU A 55 35.85 6.46 -41.87
CA LEU A 55 36.84 6.54 -42.95
C LEU A 55 38.26 6.69 -42.40
N SER A 56 38.45 7.51 -41.36
CA SER A 56 39.74 7.60 -40.69
C SER A 56 40.24 6.23 -40.24
N LYS A 57 39.39 5.46 -39.53
CA LYS A 57 39.73 4.10 -39.11
C LYS A 57 40.01 3.18 -40.30
N LEU A 58 39.19 3.22 -41.35
CA LEU A 58 39.35 2.37 -42.53
C LEU A 58 40.65 2.67 -43.28
N PHE A 59 41.00 3.95 -43.47
CA PHE A 59 42.26 4.35 -44.10
C PHE A 59 43.47 4.02 -43.22
N LEU A 60 43.33 4.10 -41.89
CA LEU A 60 44.37 3.64 -40.96
C LEU A 60 44.62 2.13 -41.12
N MET A 61 43.55 1.34 -41.23
CA MET A 61 43.64 -0.09 -41.50
C MET A 61 44.27 -0.36 -42.88
N ALA A 62 43.95 0.47 -43.89
CA ALA A 62 44.51 0.39 -45.25
C ALA A 62 45.92 0.98 -45.38
N GLN A 63 46.61 1.21 -44.26
CA GLN A 63 47.96 1.76 -44.19
C GLN A 63 48.11 3.12 -44.90
N ASN A 64 47.01 3.86 -45.09
CA ASN A 64 46.99 5.20 -45.65
C ASN A 64 46.85 6.23 -44.52
N ALA A 65 47.96 6.49 -43.83
CA ALA A 65 48.01 7.39 -42.68
C ALA A 65 47.60 8.83 -43.02
N GLU A 66 47.92 9.30 -44.23
CA GLU A 66 47.58 10.66 -44.68
C GLU A 66 46.07 10.86 -44.76
N LYS A 67 45.36 9.99 -45.51
CA LYS A 67 43.89 10.05 -45.59
C LYS A 67 43.23 9.76 -44.25
N SER A 68 43.80 8.86 -43.44
CA SER A 68 43.30 8.61 -42.09
C SER A 68 43.24 9.89 -41.27
N LYS A 69 44.35 10.66 -41.28
CA LYS A 69 44.47 11.92 -40.56
C LYS A 69 43.55 13.00 -41.13
N GLU A 70 43.46 13.12 -42.46
CA GLU A 70 42.56 14.07 -43.14
C GLU A 70 41.09 13.88 -42.68
N TYR A 71 40.60 12.64 -42.74
CA TYR A 71 39.23 12.32 -42.33
C TYR A 71 39.02 12.47 -40.81
N LEU A 72 40.04 12.19 -39.98
CA LEU A 72 39.96 12.42 -38.54
C LEU A 72 39.81 13.91 -38.21
N GLU A 73 40.60 14.77 -38.87
CA GLU A 73 40.51 16.22 -38.74
C GLU A 73 39.16 16.75 -39.21
N GLN A 74 38.66 16.27 -40.35
CA GLN A 74 37.33 16.61 -40.85
C GLN A 74 36.23 16.25 -39.85
N ALA A 75 36.29 15.03 -39.29
CA ALA A 75 35.33 14.57 -38.29
C ALA A 75 35.37 15.45 -37.04
N ASN A 76 36.58 15.80 -36.57
CA ASN A 76 36.81 16.63 -35.39
C ASN A 76 36.36 18.09 -35.56
N LYS A 77 36.42 18.65 -36.78
CA LYS A 77 35.86 19.99 -37.07
C LYS A 77 34.33 20.00 -36.97
N LEU A 78 33.68 18.94 -37.48
CA LEU A 78 32.22 18.86 -37.57
C LEU A 78 31.54 18.38 -36.26
N LYS A 79 32.25 17.65 -35.40
CA LYS A 79 31.67 17.04 -34.18
C LYS A 79 31.14 18.05 -33.16
N VAL A 80 31.66 19.28 -33.15
CA VAL A 80 31.45 20.27 -32.06
C VAL A 80 29.96 20.57 -31.85
N LYS A 81 29.17 20.53 -32.92
CA LYS A 81 27.73 20.79 -32.91
C LYS A 81 26.88 19.62 -32.39
N PHE A 82 27.47 18.44 -32.15
CA PHE A 82 26.73 17.20 -31.85
C PHE A 82 27.27 16.50 -30.60
N PRO A 83 26.55 16.54 -29.47
CA PRO A 83 27.02 15.95 -28.20
C PRO A 83 27.47 14.48 -28.31
N PHE A 84 26.70 13.66 -29.04
CA PHE A 84 27.07 12.24 -29.26
C PHE A 84 28.41 12.10 -29.97
N LEU A 85 28.64 12.88 -31.03
CA LEU A 85 29.88 12.80 -31.82
C LEU A 85 31.07 13.39 -31.05
N LYS A 86 30.83 14.39 -30.19
CA LYS A 86 31.85 14.89 -29.26
C LYS A 86 32.35 13.77 -28.35
N ASP A 87 31.45 13.03 -27.72
CA ASP A 87 31.81 11.90 -26.83
C ASP A 87 32.37 10.71 -27.63
N ALA A 88 31.79 10.38 -28.79
CA ALA A 88 32.28 9.30 -29.66
C ALA A 88 33.69 9.58 -30.20
N SER A 89 34.05 10.85 -30.39
CA SER A 89 35.38 11.23 -30.87
C SER A 89 36.51 10.80 -29.95
N ILE A 90 36.24 10.57 -28.66
CA ILE A 90 37.26 10.08 -27.71
C ILE A 90 37.80 8.72 -28.20
N PHE A 91 36.91 7.82 -28.63
CA PHE A 91 37.29 6.51 -29.17
C PHE A 91 38.10 6.63 -30.47
N TYR A 92 37.62 7.43 -31.42
CA TYR A 92 38.31 7.54 -32.71
C TYR A 92 39.68 8.23 -32.60
N ASN A 93 39.80 9.25 -31.74
CA ASN A 93 41.09 9.91 -31.48
C ASN A 93 42.04 9.04 -30.63
N ALA A 94 41.53 8.04 -29.91
CA ALA A 94 42.37 7.15 -29.12
C ALA A 94 43.42 6.43 -29.99
N TYR A 95 43.12 6.19 -31.28
CA TYR A 95 44.07 5.60 -32.22
C TYR A 95 45.37 6.41 -32.42
N SER A 96 45.39 7.70 -32.10
CA SER A 96 46.63 8.48 -32.10
C SER A 96 47.60 8.07 -30.99
N PHE A 97 47.12 7.51 -29.88
CA PHE A 97 47.99 6.97 -28.82
C PHE A 97 48.73 5.73 -29.32
N ILE A 98 48.04 4.90 -30.11
CA ILE A 98 48.61 3.71 -30.74
C ILE A 98 49.75 4.07 -31.70
N GLU A 99 49.55 5.08 -32.55
CA GLU A 99 50.58 5.58 -33.47
C GLU A 99 51.83 6.07 -32.72
N LYS A 100 51.65 6.59 -31.49
CA LYS A 100 52.74 7.05 -30.61
C LYS A 100 53.32 5.95 -29.72
N GLY A 101 52.79 4.73 -29.78
CA GLY A 101 53.18 3.62 -28.91
C GLY A 101 52.65 3.69 -27.46
N ASP A 102 51.73 4.61 -27.17
CA ASP A 102 51.13 4.81 -25.84
C ASP A 102 49.91 3.89 -25.64
N LEU A 103 50.14 2.66 -25.19
CA LEU A 103 49.06 1.70 -24.96
C LEU A 103 48.21 2.03 -23.71
N GLU A 104 48.80 2.65 -22.68
CA GLU A 104 48.08 3.03 -21.47
C GLU A 104 47.12 4.20 -21.74
N GLY A 105 47.57 5.20 -22.51
CA GLY A 105 46.74 6.29 -22.98
C GLY A 105 45.57 5.80 -23.84
N PHE A 106 45.81 4.84 -24.73
CA PHE A 106 44.75 4.19 -25.51
C PHE A 106 43.71 3.51 -24.62
N GLU A 107 44.15 2.68 -23.67
CA GLU A 107 43.26 1.97 -22.75
C GLU A 107 42.41 2.93 -21.91
N LYS A 108 43.02 3.99 -21.38
CA LYS A 108 42.32 5.04 -20.62
C LYS A 108 41.26 5.74 -21.48
N ALA A 109 41.60 6.07 -22.73
CA ALA A 109 40.67 6.69 -23.66
C ALA A 109 39.49 5.78 -24.03
N LEU A 110 39.70 4.46 -24.14
CA LEU A 110 38.61 3.49 -24.33
C LEU A 110 37.63 3.50 -23.14
N LEU A 111 38.13 3.46 -21.91
CA LEU A 111 37.31 3.50 -20.70
C LEU A 111 36.53 4.81 -20.57
N GLU A 112 37.18 5.93 -20.88
CA GLU A 112 36.54 7.25 -20.90
C GLU A 112 35.43 7.28 -21.95
N ALA A 113 35.72 6.85 -23.19
CA ALA A 113 34.74 6.80 -24.27
C ALA A 113 33.53 5.94 -23.91
N ASN A 114 33.75 4.72 -23.38
CA ASN A 114 32.64 3.86 -22.94
C ASN A 114 31.78 4.54 -21.87
N THR A 115 32.42 5.20 -20.89
CA THR A 115 31.74 5.90 -19.79
C THR A 115 30.91 7.07 -20.29
N LYS A 116 31.47 7.94 -21.12
CA LYS A 116 30.75 9.09 -21.69
C LYS A 116 29.59 8.65 -22.57
N LEU A 117 29.76 7.54 -23.29
CA LEU A 117 28.72 7.01 -24.17
C LEU A 117 27.57 6.31 -23.43
N LYS A 118 27.73 5.97 -22.13
CA LYS A 118 26.68 5.31 -21.32
C LYS A 118 25.38 6.09 -21.22
N LYS A 119 25.36 7.41 -21.43
CA LYS A 119 24.14 8.22 -21.35
C LYS A 119 23.25 8.11 -22.59
N TYR A 120 23.79 7.68 -23.73
CA TYR A 120 23.02 7.57 -24.97
C TYR A 120 22.26 6.24 -25.05
N ARG A 121 21.03 6.29 -25.57
CA ARG A 121 20.09 5.15 -25.67
C ARG A 121 19.66 4.92 -27.13
N ASN A 122 20.62 4.86 -28.04
CA ASN A 122 20.38 4.66 -29.47
C ASN A 122 21.30 3.57 -30.05
N LYS A 123 20.91 3.01 -31.20
CA LYS A 123 21.60 1.88 -31.84
C LYS A 123 23.08 2.13 -32.10
N GLU A 124 23.43 3.34 -32.56
CA GLU A 124 24.82 3.70 -32.89
C GLU A 124 25.70 3.78 -31.62
N ALA A 125 25.17 4.34 -30.54
CA ALA A 125 25.87 4.37 -29.26
C ALA A 125 26.08 2.96 -28.68
N TYR A 126 25.09 2.08 -28.78
CA TYR A 126 25.24 0.68 -28.37
C TYR A 126 26.30 -0.03 -29.21
N LYS A 127 26.26 0.13 -30.54
CA LYS A 127 27.26 -0.43 -31.45
C LYS A 127 28.68 0.03 -31.06
N LEU A 128 28.87 1.34 -30.94
CA LEU A 128 30.18 1.92 -30.64
C LEU A 128 30.71 1.46 -29.28
N ARG A 129 29.84 1.40 -28.26
CA ARG A 129 30.23 0.91 -26.92
C ARG A 129 30.64 -0.57 -26.94
N ALA A 130 29.93 -1.42 -27.68
CA ALA A 130 30.32 -2.82 -27.82
C ALA A 130 31.68 -2.97 -28.50
N VAL A 131 31.97 -2.18 -29.55
CA VAL A 131 33.30 -2.14 -30.19
C VAL A 131 34.39 -1.65 -29.23
N ILE A 132 34.10 -0.60 -28.45
CA ILE A 132 35.04 -0.09 -27.43
C ILE A 132 35.36 -1.17 -26.40
N LEU A 133 34.34 -1.89 -25.91
CA LEU A 133 34.52 -2.96 -24.92
C LEU A 133 35.32 -4.13 -25.50
N GLN A 134 35.09 -4.48 -26.78
CA GLN A 134 35.91 -5.47 -27.47
C GLN A 134 37.39 -5.04 -27.51
N ASN A 135 37.67 -3.81 -27.94
CA ASN A 135 39.04 -3.29 -28.00
C ASN A 135 39.70 -3.22 -26.62
N TYR A 136 38.96 -2.81 -25.59
CA TYR A 136 39.47 -2.78 -24.21
C TYR A 136 39.77 -4.19 -23.71
N GLY A 137 38.91 -5.13 -24.05
CA GLY A 137 39.11 -6.55 -23.77
C GLY A 137 40.38 -7.13 -24.41
N ILE A 138 40.66 -6.77 -25.67
CA ILE A 138 41.93 -7.14 -26.35
C ILE A 138 43.14 -6.57 -25.59
N MET A 139 43.04 -5.37 -25.01
CA MET A 139 44.10 -4.82 -24.13
C MET A 139 44.28 -5.64 -22.86
N GLN A 140 43.20 -6.15 -22.26
CA GLN A 140 43.30 -7.05 -21.11
C GLN A 140 43.94 -8.39 -21.49
N GLN A 141 43.61 -8.94 -22.66
CA GLN A 141 44.26 -10.16 -23.16
C GLN A 141 45.77 -9.98 -23.34
N ARG A 142 46.24 -8.83 -23.85
CA ARG A 142 47.67 -8.50 -23.93
C ARG A 142 48.37 -8.51 -22.56
N LYS A 143 47.62 -8.23 -21.49
CA LYS A 143 48.09 -8.29 -20.10
C LYS A 143 47.90 -9.68 -19.46
N ASN A 144 47.70 -10.72 -20.27
CA ASN A 144 47.39 -12.10 -19.83
C ASN A 144 46.12 -12.23 -18.97
N ASN A 145 45.20 -11.26 -19.03
CA ASN A 145 43.94 -11.27 -18.27
C ASN A 145 42.78 -11.82 -19.11
N GLU A 146 42.91 -13.03 -19.66
CA GLU A 146 41.89 -13.63 -20.55
C GLU A 146 40.54 -13.83 -19.85
N ASN A 147 40.54 -14.17 -18.57
CA ASN A 147 39.31 -14.28 -17.77
C ASN A 147 38.57 -12.94 -17.64
N ALA A 148 39.31 -11.83 -17.50
CA ALA A 148 38.70 -10.50 -17.44
C ALA A 148 38.11 -10.12 -18.81
N TYR A 149 38.82 -10.42 -19.90
CA TYR A 149 38.32 -10.22 -21.25
C TYR A 149 37.04 -11.02 -21.52
N MET A 150 37.03 -12.31 -21.20
CA MET A 150 35.86 -13.17 -21.37
C MET A 150 34.64 -12.62 -20.59
N LYS A 151 34.82 -12.28 -19.31
CA LYS A 151 33.75 -11.71 -18.48
C LYS A 151 33.22 -10.40 -19.07
N LEU A 152 34.11 -9.53 -19.57
CA LEU A 152 33.72 -8.28 -20.20
C LEU A 152 32.89 -8.52 -21.47
N LEU A 153 33.30 -9.46 -22.32
CA LEU A 153 32.57 -9.80 -23.54
C LEU A 153 31.17 -10.35 -23.23
N VAL A 154 31.08 -11.33 -22.34
CA VAL A 154 29.85 -12.05 -22.02
C VAL A 154 28.88 -11.17 -21.23
N ASN A 155 29.36 -10.46 -20.21
CA ASN A 155 28.49 -9.72 -19.28
C ASN A 155 28.14 -8.31 -19.77
N GLU A 156 28.98 -7.70 -20.63
CA GLU A 156 28.78 -6.33 -21.07
C GLU A 156 28.68 -6.18 -22.59
N ALA A 157 29.70 -6.61 -23.34
CA ALA A 157 29.79 -6.30 -24.77
C ALA A 157 28.67 -6.95 -25.60
N ILE A 158 28.43 -8.26 -25.43
CA ILE A 158 27.38 -9.00 -26.14
C ILE A 158 25.99 -8.45 -25.81
N PRO A 159 25.59 -8.26 -24.54
CA PRO A 159 24.30 -7.63 -24.20
C PRO A 159 24.13 -6.23 -24.78
N ILE A 160 25.21 -5.43 -24.83
CA ILE A 160 25.17 -4.10 -25.44
C ILE A 160 25.03 -4.20 -26.97
N ALA A 161 25.75 -5.10 -27.62
CA ALA A 161 25.63 -5.34 -29.07
C ALA A 161 24.22 -5.83 -29.45
N LYS A 162 23.59 -6.68 -28.63
CA LYS A 162 22.18 -7.08 -28.84
C LYS A 162 21.23 -5.88 -28.88
N LYS A 163 21.50 -4.81 -28.11
CA LYS A 163 20.70 -3.57 -28.13
C LYS A 163 20.93 -2.73 -29.39
N SER A 164 22.05 -2.87 -30.10
CA SER A 164 22.25 -2.19 -31.38
C SER A 164 21.48 -2.85 -32.52
N GLY A 165 21.19 -4.15 -32.40
CA GLY A 165 20.61 -4.97 -33.48
C GLY A 165 21.61 -5.28 -34.59
N ASP A 166 22.91 -5.08 -34.35
CA ASP A 166 23.98 -5.35 -35.31
C ASP A 166 24.42 -6.81 -35.20
N TYR A 167 23.83 -7.68 -36.03
CA TYR A 167 24.06 -9.12 -35.96
C TYR A 167 25.49 -9.53 -36.35
N GLU A 168 26.14 -8.77 -37.24
CA GLU A 168 27.55 -8.96 -37.58
C GLU A 168 28.43 -8.72 -36.35
N LEU A 169 28.19 -7.62 -35.62
CA LEU A 169 28.92 -7.34 -34.38
C LEU A 169 28.64 -8.39 -33.29
N ILE A 170 27.38 -8.82 -33.12
CA ILE A 170 27.04 -9.87 -32.15
C ILE A 170 27.77 -11.17 -32.50
N SER A 171 27.81 -11.53 -33.78
CA SER A 171 28.57 -12.69 -34.25
C SER A 171 30.05 -12.57 -33.92
N ALA A 172 30.67 -11.44 -34.26
CA ALA A 172 32.08 -11.19 -34.00
C ALA A 172 32.44 -11.29 -32.49
N LEU A 173 31.56 -10.82 -31.60
CA LEU A 173 31.77 -10.93 -30.15
C LEU A 173 31.62 -12.36 -29.63
N ASN A 174 30.65 -13.14 -30.14
CA ASN A 174 30.54 -14.56 -29.78
C ASN A 174 31.75 -15.36 -30.28
N LYS A 175 32.19 -15.07 -31.51
CA LYS A 175 33.43 -15.63 -32.09
C LYS A 175 34.64 -15.31 -31.23
N ALA A 176 34.77 -14.07 -30.74
CA ALA A 176 35.86 -13.70 -29.83
C ALA A 176 35.83 -14.50 -28.51
N VAL A 177 34.65 -14.73 -27.93
CA VAL A 177 34.51 -15.60 -26.74
C VAL A 177 34.89 -17.05 -27.07
N ALA A 178 34.46 -17.56 -28.21
CA ALA A 178 34.81 -18.91 -28.64
C ALA A 178 36.33 -19.09 -28.79
N ILE A 179 37.03 -18.12 -29.39
CA ILE A 179 38.49 -18.16 -29.52
C ILE A 179 39.18 -18.26 -28.15
N ILE A 180 38.66 -17.59 -27.11
CA ILE A 180 39.20 -17.71 -25.74
C ILE A 180 39.02 -19.15 -25.22
N PHE A 181 37.85 -19.77 -25.41
CA PHE A 181 37.65 -21.17 -25.05
C PHE A 181 38.50 -22.13 -25.89
N MET A 182 38.70 -21.84 -27.17
CA MET A 182 39.60 -22.57 -28.06
C MET A 182 41.04 -22.53 -27.57
N ASN A 183 41.51 -21.36 -27.11
CA ASN A 183 42.84 -21.20 -26.50
C ASN A 183 43.01 -22.02 -25.23
N ASN A 184 41.96 -22.06 -24.41
CA ASN A 184 41.92 -22.86 -23.18
C ASN A 184 41.62 -24.35 -23.42
N SER A 185 41.58 -24.79 -24.69
CA SER A 185 41.27 -26.16 -25.09
C SER A 185 39.87 -26.66 -24.65
N GLU A 186 38.96 -25.74 -24.31
CA GLU A 186 37.56 -26.01 -23.98
C GLU A 186 36.70 -26.01 -25.27
N ARG A 187 36.93 -27.01 -26.13
CA ARG A 187 36.38 -27.06 -27.51
C ARG A 187 34.86 -27.16 -27.57
N GLU A 188 34.25 -27.89 -26.63
CA GLU A 188 32.80 -28.03 -26.53
C GLU A 188 32.13 -26.70 -26.21
N LYS A 189 32.67 -25.95 -25.24
CA LYS A 189 32.18 -24.59 -24.93
C LYS A 189 32.42 -23.63 -26.08
N ALA A 190 33.57 -23.73 -26.76
CA ALA A 190 33.82 -22.93 -27.95
C ALA A 190 32.76 -23.18 -29.03
N ALA A 191 32.32 -24.44 -29.21
CA ALA A 191 31.28 -24.79 -30.18
C ALA A 191 29.96 -24.06 -29.89
N GLU A 192 29.53 -23.99 -28.61
CA GLU A 192 28.30 -23.28 -28.24
C GLU A 192 28.32 -21.80 -28.70
N TYR A 193 29.44 -21.12 -28.49
CA TYR A 193 29.59 -19.72 -28.91
C TYR A 193 29.78 -19.58 -30.43
N LEU A 194 30.40 -20.55 -31.10
CA LEU A 194 30.53 -20.56 -32.57
C LEU A 194 29.19 -20.81 -33.25
N ASP A 195 28.34 -21.66 -32.69
CA ASP A 195 26.98 -21.87 -33.18
C ASP A 195 26.15 -20.59 -33.06
N GLN A 196 26.28 -19.87 -31.94
CA GLN A 196 25.67 -18.53 -31.82
C GLN A 196 26.26 -17.57 -32.85
N ALA A 197 27.58 -17.52 -33.00
CA ALA A 197 28.23 -16.64 -33.96
C ALA A 197 27.74 -16.91 -35.40
N GLN A 198 27.65 -18.18 -35.79
CA GLN A 198 27.15 -18.62 -37.08
C GLN A 198 25.68 -18.23 -37.26
N LYS A 199 24.82 -18.51 -36.28
CA LYS A 199 23.40 -18.16 -36.33
C LYS A 199 23.19 -16.66 -36.56
N TYR A 200 23.92 -15.81 -35.83
CA TYR A 200 23.79 -14.36 -35.98
C TYR A 200 24.32 -13.88 -37.34
N ILE A 201 25.46 -14.38 -37.81
CA ILE A 201 26.02 -13.93 -39.10
C ILE A 201 25.18 -14.39 -40.30
N GLU A 202 24.56 -15.58 -40.22
CA GLU A 202 23.62 -16.06 -41.23
C GLU A 202 22.32 -15.25 -41.23
N SER A 203 21.90 -14.76 -40.06
CA SER A 203 20.72 -13.90 -39.91
C SER A 203 20.98 -12.43 -40.28
N ALA A 204 22.23 -12.03 -40.53
CA ALA A 204 22.57 -10.65 -40.87
C ALA A 204 22.10 -10.33 -42.30
N THR A 205 20.98 -9.61 -42.40
CA THR A 205 20.34 -9.22 -43.68
C THR A 205 20.87 -7.91 -44.26
N LYS A 206 21.48 -7.07 -43.42
CA LYS A 206 22.05 -5.80 -43.85
C LYS A 206 23.37 -6.07 -44.56
N LYS A 207 23.42 -5.81 -45.87
CA LYS A 207 24.67 -5.82 -46.64
C LYS A 207 25.62 -4.78 -46.05
N SER A 208 26.62 -5.22 -45.29
CA SER A 208 27.87 -4.50 -45.06
C SER A 208 28.91 -5.07 -46.03
N ALA A 209 29.90 -4.27 -46.41
CA ALA A 209 31.00 -4.77 -47.24
C ALA A 209 31.74 -5.92 -46.54
N THR A 210 31.86 -5.82 -45.22
CA THR A 210 32.55 -6.81 -44.39
C THR A 210 31.73 -8.05 -44.05
N LEU A 211 30.49 -8.15 -44.53
CA LEU A 211 29.61 -9.28 -44.18
C LEU A 211 30.14 -10.59 -44.74
N ALA A 212 30.61 -10.59 -45.99
CA ALA A 212 31.12 -11.81 -46.64
C ALA A 212 32.40 -12.29 -45.94
N GLU A 213 33.30 -11.37 -45.61
CA GLU A 213 34.53 -11.64 -44.83
C GLU A 213 34.17 -12.15 -43.43
N SER A 214 33.27 -11.48 -42.71
CA SER A 214 32.82 -11.90 -41.38
C SER A 214 32.15 -13.27 -41.38
N LYS A 215 31.39 -13.62 -42.44
CA LYS A 215 30.84 -14.96 -42.65
C LYS A 215 31.96 -15.98 -42.84
N MET A 216 32.88 -15.69 -43.76
CA MET A 216 34.00 -16.55 -44.08
C MET A 216 34.87 -16.83 -42.84
N GLU A 217 35.24 -15.80 -42.09
CA GLU A 217 36.01 -15.94 -40.85
C GLU A 217 35.26 -16.79 -39.81
N THR A 218 33.96 -16.56 -39.65
CA THR A 218 33.12 -17.33 -38.71
C THR A 218 33.06 -18.81 -39.12
N TYR A 219 32.87 -19.09 -40.41
CA TYR A 219 32.87 -20.46 -40.93
C TYR A 219 34.23 -21.13 -40.75
N ILE A 220 35.34 -20.46 -41.09
CA ILE A 220 36.69 -21.01 -40.93
C ILE A 220 36.95 -21.39 -39.47
N ILE A 221 36.71 -20.48 -38.53
CA ILE A 221 36.96 -20.73 -37.10
C ILE A 221 36.04 -21.84 -36.58
N ASN A 222 34.78 -21.88 -37.03
CA ASN A 222 33.87 -22.96 -36.64
C ASN A 222 34.34 -24.32 -37.17
N ALA A 223 34.73 -24.39 -38.44
CA ALA A 223 35.28 -25.60 -39.02
C ALA A 223 36.53 -26.09 -38.27
N GLU A 224 37.44 -25.19 -37.92
CA GLU A 224 38.63 -25.56 -37.14
C GLU A 224 38.26 -26.18 -35.77
N ASN A 225 37.28 -25.61 -35.08
CA ASN A 225 36.81 -26.17 -33.80
C ASN A 225 36.14 -27.54 -33.98
N LEU A 226 35.31 -27.70 -35.00
CA LEU A 226 34.65 -28.96 -35.35
C LEU A 226 35.67 -30.06 -35.71
N VAL A 227 36.75 -29.72 -36.42
CA VAL A 227 37.85 -30.64 -36.70
C VAL A 227 38.52 -31.13 -35.41
N GLU A 228 38.77 -30.26 -34.45
CA GLU A 228 39.34 -30.65 -33.15
C GLU A 228 38.40 -31.54 -32.32
N LEU A 229 37.08 -31.34 -32.47
CA LEU A 229 36.04 -32.21 -31.91
C LEU A 229 35.86 -33.52 -32.70
N LYS A 230 36.55 -33.68 -33.83
CA LYS A 230 36.43 -34.82 -34.77
C LYS A 230 35.06 -34.91 -35.47
N HIS A 231 34.32 -33.81 -35.53
CA HIS A 231 33.06 -33.70 -36.27
C HIS A 231 33.35 -33.39 -37.74
N PHE A 232 34.00 -34.34 -38.44
CA PHE A 232 34.55 -34.09 -39.79
C PHE A 232 33.48 -33.82 -40.85
N TYR A 233 32.31 -34.43 -40.74
CA TYR A 233 31.21 -34.19 -41.68
C TYR A 233 30.73 -32.73 -41.60
N ASP A 234 30.45 -32.26 -40.38
CA ASP A 234 30.02 -30.90 -40.12
C ASP A 234 31.11 -29.89 -40.49
N ALA A 235 32.36 -30.17 -40.11
CA ALA A 235 33.51 -29.33 -40.46
C ALA A 235 33.64 -29.15 -41.98
N LYS A 236 33.47 -30.23 -42.77
CA LYS A 236 33.52 -30.15 -44.23
C LYS A 236 32.37 -29.31 -44.78
N SER A 237 31.16 -29.49 -44.27
CA SER A 237 30.00 -28.70 -44.68
C SER A 237 30.22 -27.19 -44.43
N ILE A 238 30.81 -26.84 -43.28
CA ILE A 238 31.13 -25.45 -42.96
C ILE A 238 32.28 -24.90 -43.82
N LEU A 239 33.33 -25.71 -44.08
CA LEU A 239 34.39 -25.33 -45.02
C LEU A 239 33.85 -25.09 -46.43
N ASP A 240 32.88 -25.88 -46.88
CA ASP A 240 32.26 -25.70 -48.18
C ASP A 240 31.50 -24.37 -48.26
N LYS A 241 30.79 -23.99 -47.20
CA LYS A 241 30.19 -22.64 -47.12
C LYS A 241 31.24 -21.52 -47.21
N ALA A 242 32.40 -21.68 -46.57
CA ALA A 242 33.48 -20.70 -46.66
C ALA A 242 34.09 -20.64 -48.07
N PHE A 243 34.30 -21.80 -48.70
CA PHE A 243 34.83 -21.91 -50.05
C PHE A 243 33.91 -21.30 -51.11
N GLU A 244 32.60 -21.51 -50.95
CA GLU A 244 31.60 -20.94 -51.85
C GLU A 244 31.65 -19.40 -51.89
N ILE A 245 32.09 -18.74 -50.82
CA ILE A 245 32.37 -17.30 -50.80
C ILE A 245 33.73 -17.03 -51.47
N LEU A 246 34.76 -17.78 -51.08
CA LEU A 246 36.15 -17.53 -51.47
C LEU A 246 36.44 -17.78 -52.95
N LYS A 247 35.75 -18.71 -53.61
CA LYS A 247 36.01 -19.12 -55.00
C LYS A 247 35.92 -17.97 -56.00
N ASP A 248 35.12 -16.94 -55.69
CA ASP A 248 34.96 -15.75 -56.51
C ASP A 248 36.09 -14.72 -56.30
N TYR A 249 36.96 -14.94 -55.30
CA TYR A 249 38.04 -14.05 -54.87
C TYR A 249 39.37 -14.82 -54.73
N PRO A 250 39.92 -15.34 -55.85
CA PRO A 250 41.09 -16.23 -55.83
C PRO A 250 42.37 -15.56 -55.30
N GLU A 251 42.44 -14.23 -55.33
CA GLU A 251 43.60 -13.48 -54.84
C GLU A 251 43.48 -13.03 -53.39
N SER A 252 42.35 -13.31 -52.73
CA SER A 252 42.05 -12.80 -51.38
C SER A 252 43.13 -13.22 -50.38
N ASN A 253 43.46 -12.32 -49.46
CA ASN A 253 44.33 -12.69 -48.35
C ASN A 253 43.68 -13.66 -47.35
N LEU A 254 42.34 -13.78 -47.32
CA LEU A 254 41.63 -14.79 -46.53
C LEU A 254 41.88 -16.23 -47.01
N ASN A 255 42.46 -16.41 -48.21
CA ASN A 255 42.94 -17.70 -48.68
C ASN A 255 43.92 -18.33 -47.68
N ASP A 256 44.75 -17.54 -46.99
CA ASP A 256 45.69 -18.09 -46.01
C ASP A 256 45.00 -18.87 -44.88
N SER A 257 43.93 -18.29 -44.36
CA SER A 257 43.16 -18.81 -43.22
C SER A 257 42.26 -19.96 -43.65
N TYR A 258 41.68 -19.88 -44.84
CA TYR A 258 40.90 -20.98 -45.42
C TYR A 258 41.77 -22.22 -45.63
N PHE A 259 42.89 -22.07 -46.36
CA PHE A 259 43.76 -23.20 -46.68
C PHE A 259 44.48 -23.76 -45.47
N TYR A 260 44.70 -22.95 -44.43
CA TYR A 260 45.11 -23.47 -43.12
C TYR A 260 44.04 -24.43 -42.56
N SER A 261 42.79 -24.00 -42.47
CA SER A 261 41.70 -24.80 -41.89
C SER A 261 41.42 -26.07 -42.72
N GLU A 262 41.41 -25.95 -44.05
CA GLU A 262 41.32 -27.09 -44.96
C GLU A 262 42.47 -28.09 -44.76
N GLY A 263 43.71 -27.58 -44.66
CA GLY A 263 44.87 -28.43 -44.43
C GLY A 263 44.81 -29.15 -43.09
N ILE A 264 44.35 -28.48 -42.01
CA ILE A 264 44.13 -29.10 -40.70
C ILE A 264 43.04 -30.16 -40.77
N TYR A 265 41.93 -29.90 -41.49
CA TYR A 265 40.87 -30.87 -41.74
C TYR A 265 41.39 -32.16 -42.38
N TYR A 266 42.23 -32.07 -43.40
CA TYR A 266 42.86 -33.25 -44.02
C TYR A 266 43.87 -33.91 -43.10
N ALA A 267 44.73 -33.13 -42.43
CA ALA A 267 45.77 -33.64 -41.55
C ALA A 267 45.21 -34.47 -40.38
N LYS A 268 44.08 -34.05 -39.80
CA LYS A 268 43.41 -34.74 -38.68
C LYS A 268 42.69 -36.02 -39.10
N GLN A 269 42.44 -36.19 -40.39
CA GLN A 269 41.94 -37.43 -41.00
C GLN A 269 43.07 -38.32 -41.56
N ASN A 270 44.34 -37.98 -41.30
CA ASN A 270 45.52 -38.65 -41.84
C ASN A 270 45.65 -38.60 -43.38
N LYS A 271 44.96 -37.66 -44.03
CA LYS A 271 45.10 -37.35 -45.46
C LYS A 271 46.26 -36.39 -45.68
N HIS A 272 47.48 -36.89 -45.45
CA HIS A 272 48.66 -36.04 -45.31
C HIS A 272 49.07 -35.32 -46.60
N ASN A 273 48.87 -35.93 -47.77
CA ASN A 273 49.25 -35.30 -49.04
C ASN A 273 48.31 -34.12 -49.36
N GLU A 274 47.01 -34.31 -49.17
CA GLU A 274 45.99 -33.27 -49.36
C GLU A 274 46.18 -32.12 -48.37
N ALA A 275 46.58 -32.43 -47.14
CA ALA A 275 46.95 -31.42 -46.14
C ALA A 275 48.13 -30.56 -46.61
N LEU A 276 49.21 -31.18 -47.09
CA LEU A 276 50.39 -30.46 -47.60
C LEU A 276 50.06 -29.59 -48.83
N VAL A 277 49.23 -30.08 -49.74
CA VAL A 277 48.76 -29.29 -50.89
C VAL A 277 47.99 -28.05 -50.44
N SER A 278 47.13 -28.19 -49.43
CA SER A 278 46.37 -27.07 -48.87
C SER A 278 47.31 -26.08 -48.18
N PHE A 279 48.23 -26.55 -47.34
CA PHE A 279 49.20 -25.69 -46.68
C PHE A 279 50.11 -24.93 -47.66
N ASP A 280 50.55 -25.56 -48.76
CA ASP A 280 51.34 -24.88 -49.81
C ASP A 280 50.57 -23.71 -50.45
N LYS A 281 49.27 -23.89 -50.75
CA LYS A 281 48.41 -22.80 -51.25
C LYS A 281 48.31 -21.66 -50.23
N GLY A 282 48.09 -22.00 -48.96
CA GLY A 282 48.05 -21.03 -47.87
C GLY A 282 49.36 -20.27 -47.74
N ILE A 283 50.51 -20.96 -47.75
CA ILE A 283 51.86 -20.38 -47.64
C ILE A 283 52.12 -19.40 -48.77
N LYS A 284 51.77 -19.75 -50.01
CA LYS A 284 51.88 -18.87 -51.17
C LYS A 284 51.02 -17.61 -51.01
N SER A 285 49.77 -17.76 -50.55
CA SER A 285 48.91 -16.60 -50.27
C SER A 285 49.47 -15.71 -49.15
N SER A 286 49.87 -16.29 -48.02
CA SER A 286 50.45 -15.50 -46.91
C SER A 286 51.71 -14.77 -47.31
N ALA A 287 52.59 -15.40 -48.10
CA ALA A 287 53.81 -14.77 -48.60
C ALA A 287 53.49 -13.62 -49.56
N LYS A 288 52.54 -13.80 -50.48
CA LYS A 288 52.07 -12.75 -51.39
C LYS A 288 51.56 -11.51 -50.64
N HIS A 289 50.83 -11.72 -49.55
CA HIS A 289 50.22 -10.64 -48.76
C HIS A 289 51.08 -10.13 -47.60
N ASN A 290 52.33 -10.62 -47.47
CA ASN A 290 53.21 -10.33 -46.35
C ASN A 290 52.58 -10.60 -44.96
N ASN A 291 51.68 -11.58 -44.87
CA ASN A 291 51.04 -11.98 -43.62
C ASN A 291 51.94 -12.95 -42.84
N LEU A 292 52.92 -12.39 -42.11
CA LEU A 292 53.89 -13.20 -41.35
C LEU A 292 53.23 -14.11 -40.31
N ILE A 293 52.12 -13.67 -39.70
CA ILE A 293 51.41 -14.45 -38.67
C ILE A 293 50.78 -15.69 -39.30
N ALA A 294 50.02 -15.53 -40.38
CA ALA A 294 49.41 -16.65 -41.08
C ALA A 294 50.48 -17.59 -41.69
N LEU A 295 51.55 -17.03 -42.24
CA LEU A 295 52.68 -17.79 -42.78
C LEU A 295 53.32 -18.68 -41.71
N ASN A 296 53.59 -18.12 -40.51
CA ASN A 296 54.13 -18.88 -39.39
C ASN A 296 53.19 -20.01 -38.95
N ARG A 297 51.88 -19.70 -38.87
CA ARG A 297 50.83 -20.66 -38.52
C ARG A 297 50.80 -21.84 -39.49
N LEU A 298 50.82 -21.56 -40.78
CA LEU A 298 50.82 -22.55 -41.86
C LEU A 298 52.11 -23.40 -41.86
N LYS A 299 53.28 -22.77 -41.76
CA LYS A 299 54.57 -23.49 -41.69
C LYS A 299 54.66 -24.42 -40.48
N PHE A 300 54.08 -24.02 -39.35
CA PHE A 300 54.01 -24.89 -38.19
C PHE A 300 53.09 -26.09 -38.41
N ALA A 301 51.90 -25.88 -38.99
CA ALA A 301 51.01 -26.99 -39.34
C ALA A 301 51.61 -27.94 -40.39
N GLU A 302 52.30 -27.39 -41.38
CA GLU A 302 53.05 -28.17 -42.37
C GLU A 302 54.17 -28.98 -41.71
N TYR A 303 54.92 -28.38 -40.77
CA TYR A 303 55.92 -29.09 -39.97
C TYR A 303 55.34 -30.32 -39.27
N GLU A 304 54.19 -30.20 -38.59
CA GLU A 304 53.60 -31.32 -37.85
C GLU A 304 53.28 -32.50 -38.77
N VAL A 305 52.81 -32.24 -39.99
CA VAL A 305 52.53 -33.27 -40.99
C VAL A 305 53.82 -33.87 -41.54
N LEU A 306 54.80 -33.04 -41.91
CA LEU A 306 56.10 -33.49 -42.43
C LEU A 306 56.85 -34.36 -41.42
N PHE A 307 56.80 -33.98 -40.13
CA PHE A 307 57.41 -34.76 -39.05
C PHE A 307 56.79 -36.15 -38.92
N LYS A 308 55.45 -36.26 -39.01
CA LYS A 308 54.74 -37.55 -39.00
C LYS A 308 55.10 -38.42 -40.21
N LEU A 309 55.26 -37.80 -41.37
CA LEU A 309 55.73 -38.46 -42.60
C LEU A 309 57.23 -38.78 -42.60
N LYS A 310 57.95 -38.47 -41.51
CA LYS A 310 59.40 -38.65 -41.36
C LYS A 310 60.22 -37.86 -42.38
N ASN A 311 59.65 -36.81 -42.98
CA ASN A 311 60.37 -35.88 -43.84
C ASN A 311 61.09 -34.84 -42.96
N TYR A 312 62.11 -35.31 -42.23
CA TYR A 312 62.77 -34.52 -41.20
C TYR A 312 63.52 -33.31 -41.75
N GLU A 313 64.04 -33.37 -42.99
CA GLU A 313 64.73 -32.25 -43.64
C GLU A 313 63.81 -31.04 -43.83
N LYS A 314 62.64 -31.24 -44.46
CA LYS A 314 61.68 -30.14 -44.63
C LYS A 314 61.07 -29.70 -43.30
N ALA A 315 60.77 -30.64 -42.40
CA ALA A 315 60.25 -30.35 -41.07
C ALA A 315 61.23 -29.45 -40.28
N LYS A 316 62.53 -29.77 -40.32
CA LYS A 316 63.60 -28.98 -39.72
C LYS A 316 63.64 -27.56 -40.29
N SER A 317 63.66 -27.43 -41.62
CA SER A 317 63.70 -26.13 -42.31
C SER A 317 62.54 -25.22 -41.89
N ASN A 318 61.32 -25.76 -41.77
CA ASN A 318 60.17 -24.99 -41.29
C ASN A 318 60.35 -24.51 -39.83
N ILE A 319 60.80 -25.36 -38.91
CA ILE A 319 61.00 -24.94 -37.52
C ILE A 319 62.16 -23.93 -37.38
N GLU A 320 63.24 -24.10 -38.13
CA GLU A 320 64.37 -23.15 -38.13
C GLU A 320 63.92 -21.77 -38.63
N TYR A 321 63.12 -21.73 -39.71
CA TYR A 321 62.47 -20.50 -40.17
C TYR A 321 61.62 -19.86 -39.07
N LEU A 322 60.78 -20.64 -38.37
CA LEU A 322 59.91 -20.14 -37.32
C LEU A 322 60.68 -19.55 -36.13
N ILE A 323 61.82 -20.16 -35.75
CA ILE A 323 62.70 -19.65 -34.69
C ILE A 323 63.37 -18.32 -35.10
N GLU A 324 63.76 -18.19 -36.37
CA GLU A 324 64.38 -16.99 -36.91
C GLU A 324 63.37 -15.84 -37.03
N LYS A 325 62.17 -16.11 -37.53
CA LYS A 325 61.18 -15.09 -37.88
C LYS A 325 60.18 -14.76 -36.77
N THR A 326 60.01 -15.59 -35.74
CA THR A 326 59.07 -15.24 -34.66
C THR A 326 59.60 -14.12 -33.78
N PRO A 327 58.83 -13.03 -33.58
CA PRO A 327 59.17 -12.01 -32.60
C PRO A 327 58.81 -12.44 -31.16
N PHE A 328 58.04 -13.52 -31.00
CA PHE A 328 57.46 -13.91 -29.71
C PHE A 328 58.34 -14.92 -28.98
N ILE A 329 58.81 -14.55 -27.79
CA ILE A 329 59.65 -15.39 -26.94
C ILE A 329 58.96 -16.70 -26.51
N VAL A 330 57.63 -16.67 -26.33
CA VAL A 330 56.81 -17.84 -25.97
C VAL A 330 56.76 -18.85 -27.11
N ASP A 331 56.57 -18.38 -28.35
CA ASP A 331 56.58 -19.25 -29.53
C ASP A 331 57.97 -19.81 -29.76
N LYS A 332 59.00 -18.96 -29.62
CA LYS A 332 60.40 -19.36 -29.76
C LYS A 332 60.78 -20.48 -28.78
N LYS A 333 60.31 -20.39 -27.53
CA LYS A 333 60.43 -21.49 -26.55
C LYS A 333 59.86 -22.79 -27.14
N ASN A 334 58.61 -22.76 -27.58
CA ASN A 334 57.95 -23.97 -28.05
C ASN A 334 58.61 -24.52 -29.33
N TYR A 335 59.08 -23.65 -30.24
CA TYR A 335 59.82 -24.08 -31.42
C TYR A 335 61.17 -24.72 -31.08
N TYR A 336 61.88 -24.27 -30.03
CA TYR A 336 63.07 -24.98 -29.55
C TYR A 336 62.77 -26.41 -29.10
N LYS A 337 61.63 -26.62 -28.45
CA LYS A 337 61.18 -27.97 -28.06
C LYS A 337 60.90 -28.83 -29.28
N GLU A 338 60.19 -28.30 -30.28
CA GLU A 338 59.90 -29.03 -31.51
C GLU A 338 61.18 -29.32 -32.32
N LEU A 339 62.13 -28.37 -32.40
CA LEU A 339 63.41 -28.59 -33.07
C LEU A 339 64.26 -29.66 -32.36
N SER A 340 64.25 -29.68 -31.04
CA SER A 340 64.89 -30.74 -30.25
C SER A 340 64.33 -32.13 -30.60
N LYS A 341 63.01 -32.25 -30.79
CA LYS A 341 62.39 -33.51 -31.25
C LYS A 341 62.85 -33.91 -32.64
N VAL A 342 62.99 -32.96 -33.57
CA VAL A 342 63.52 -33.22 -34.92
C VAL A 342 64.94 -33.79 -34.84
N TYR A 343 65.82 -33.12 -34.11
CA TYR A 343 67.21 -33.59 -33.95
C TYR A 343 67.30 -34.94 -33.23
N ASN A 344 66.40 -35.22 -32.29
CA ASN A 344 66.33 -36.54 -31.66
C ASN A 344 65.90 -37.62 -32.67
N ALA A 345 64.91 -37.32 -33.52
CA ALA A 345 64.44 -38.24 -34.56
C ALA A 345 65.49 -38.49 -35.66
N THR A 346 66.34 -37.51 -35.97
CA THR A 346 67.49 -37.65 -36.89
C THR A 346 68.75 -38.21 -36.22
N LYS A 347 68.68 -38.57 -34.93
CA LYS A 347 69.80 -39.09 -34.11
C LYS A 347 70.96 -38.11 -33.91
N GLU A 348 70.73 -36.81 -34.09
CA GLU A 348 71.69 -35.73 -33.79
C GLU A 348 71.57 -35.29 -32.31
N TYR A 349 71.88 -36.20 -31.38
CA TYR A 349 71.58 -36.04 -29.96
C TYR A 349 72.19 -34.79 -29.31
N SER A 350 73.41 -34.38 -29.72
CA SER A 350 74.05 -33.17 -29.18
C SER A 350 73.25 -31.90 -29.49
N LYS A 351 72.70 -31.81 -30.71
CA LYS A 351 71.84 -30.69 -31.10
C LYS A 351 70.47 -30.78 -30.43
N ALA A 352 69.93 -31.99 -30.29
CA ALA A 352 68.69 -32.22 -29.55
C ALA A 352 68.81 -31.74 -28.09
N TYR A 353 69.91 -32.07 -27.41
CA TYR A 353 70.20 -31.60 -26.05
C TYR A 353 70.37 -30.07 -26.01
N TYR A 354 71.11 -29.49 -26.94
CA TYR A 354 71.30 -28.04 -27.03
C TYR A 354 69.96 -27.28 -27.13
N TYR A 355 69.07 -27.69 -28.02
CA TYR A 355 67.75 -27.07 -28.18
C TYR A 355 66.81 -27.38 -27.01
N SER A 356 66.93 -28.55 -26.38
CA SER A 356 66.22 -28.85 -25.13
C SER A 356 66.66 -27.91 -24.00
N ASN A 357 67.95 -27.60 -23.90
CA ASN A 357 68.46 -26.65 -22.90
C ASN A 357 67.97 -25.22 -23.19
N LYS A 358 67.96 -24.79 -24.46
CA LYS A 358 67.36 -23.51 -24.85
C LYS A 358 65.89 -23.41 -24.48
N TYR A 359 65.12 -24.49 -24.68
CA TYR A 359 63.73 -24.56 -24.21
C TYR A 359 63.65 -24.35 -22.70
N ASN A 360 64.46 -25.07 -21.91
CA ASN A 360 64.46 -24.96 -20.44
C ASN A 360 64.82 -23.55 -19.97
N VAL A 361 65.88 -22.94 -20.50
CA VAL A 361 66.30 -21.56 -20.14
C VAL A 361 65.19 -20.55 -20.42
N VAL A 362 64.55 -20.62 -21.60
CA VAL A 362 63.46 -19.70 -21.92
C VAL A 362 62.20 -20.02 -21.10
N ASN A 363 61.92 -21.29 -20.84
CA ASN A 363 60.80 -21.71 -19.98
C ASN A 363 60.98 -21.20 -18.55
N ASP A 364 62.18 -21.32 -18.01
CA ASP A 364 62.53 -20.88 -16.66
C ASP A 364 62.57 -19.34 -16.60
N SER A 365 63.02 -18.66 -17.65
CA SER A 365 62.94 -17.18 -17.74
C SER A 365 61.51 -16.67 -17.87
N LEU A 366 60.61 -17.41 -18.53
CA LEU A 366 59.19 -17.06 -18.63
C LEU A 366 58.41 -17.35 -17.34
N ASN A 367 58.87 -18.34 -16.57
CA ASN A 367 58.31 -18.70 -15.27
C ASN A 367 59.06 -18.07 -14.09
N GLY A 368 60.18 -17.39 -14.36
CA GLY A 368 61.17 -16.95 -13.38
C GLY A 368 60.92 -15.52 -12.91
N ASP A 369 60.78 -15.39 -11.59
CA ASP A 369 60.71 -14.21 -10.71
C ASP A 369 59.73 -13.08 -11.05
N LYS A 370 59.59 -12.65 -12.30
CA LYS A 370 58.67 -11.57 -12.66
C LYS A 370 57.21 -12.03 -12.66
N LEU A 371 56.92 -13.19 -13.25
CA LEU A 371 55.57 -13.76 -13.24
C LEU A 371 55.16 -14.21 -11.83
N LYS A 372 56.09 -14.74 -11.02
CA LYS A 372 55.80 -15.14 -9.64
C LYS A 372 55.56 -13.92 -8.73
N ASN A 373 56.35 -12.85 -8.88
CA ASN A 373 56.14 -11.62 -8.13
C ASN A 373 54.91 -10.84 -8.62
N GLU A 374 54.63 -10.82 -9.93
CA GLU A 374 53.40 -10.25 -10.48
C GLU A 374 52.19 -11.09 -10.10
N ILE A 375 52.25 -12.42 -10.05
CA ILE A 375 51.17 -13.28 -9.54
C ILE A 375 50.99 -13.07 -8.05
N VAL A 376 52.05 -12.96 -7.25
CA VAL A 376 51.95 -12.69 -5.81
C VAL A 376 51.39 -11.29 -5.55
N GLU A 377 51.81 -10.27 -6.32
CA GLU A 377 51.32 -8.91 -6.22
C GLU A 377 49.89 -8.77 -6.78
N LEU A 378 49.56 -9.47 -7.87
CA LEU A 378 48.21 -9.55 -8.43
C LEU A 378 47.29 -10.37 -7.53
N GLU A 379 47.75 -11.45 -6.91
CA GLU A 379 46.98 -12.21 -5.90
C GLU A 379 46.78 -11.37 -4.64
N ALA A 380 47.76 -10.57 -4.22
CA ALA A 380 47.62 -9.64 -3.10
C ALA A 380 46.65 -8.51 -3.44
N LYS A 381 46.76 -7.90 -4.62
CA LYS A 381 45.84 -6.87 -5.13
C LYS A 381 44.43 -7.43 -5.38
N TYR A 382 44.32 -8.66 -5.87
CA TYR A 382 43.07 -9.36 -6.14
C TYR A 382 42.39 -9.77 -4.84
N LYS A 383 43.12 -10.36 -3.87
CA LYS A 383 42.59 -10.67 -2.53
C LYS A 383 42.18 -9.40 -1.80
N LYS A 384 42.93 -8.30 -1.97
CA LYS A 384 42.55 -6.98 -1.44
C LYS A 384 41.30 -6.42 -2.13
N ALA A 385 41.19 -6.51 -3.45
CA ALA A 385 40.00 -6.06 -4.18
C ALA A 385 38.78 -6.94 -3.91
N GLU A 386 38.96 -8.25 -3.73
CA GLU A 386 37.91 -9.20 -3.36
C GLU A 386 37.46 -8.98 -1.91
N SER A 387 38.38 -8.70 -0.98
CA SER A 387 38.05 -8.35 0.39
C SER A 387 37.38 -6.98 0.49
N GLU A 388 37.86 -5.95 -0.22
CA GLU A 388 37.22 -4.63 -0.31
C GLU A 388 35.83 -4.72 -0.96
N LYS A 389 35.68 -5.53 -2.02
CA LYS A 389 34.38 -5.79 -2.64
C LYS A 389 33.46 -6.55 -1.70
N LYS A 390 33.97 -7.54 -0.94
CA LYS A 390 33.19 -8.28 0.06
C LYS A 390 32.82 -7.40 1.23
N ILE A 391 33.69 -6.51 1.68
CA ILE A 391 33.42 -5.49 2.70
C ILE A 391 32.35 -4.53 2.19
N SER A 392 32.47 -4.04 0.94
CA SER A 392 31.48 -3.15 0.33
C SER A 392 30.11 -3.84 0.16
N LEU A 393 30.10 -5.13 -0.22
CA LEU A 393 28.88 -5.93 -0.33
C LEU A 393 28.26 -6.16 1.05
N LEU A 394 29.06 -6.54 2.05
CA LEU A 394 28.64 -6.73 3.44
C LEU A 394 28.20 -5.43 4.10
N GLN A 395 28.81 -4.29 3.75
CA GLN A 395 28.38 -2.95 4.19
C GLN A 395 27.04 -2.60 3.56
N SER A 396 26.86 -2.85 2.26
CA SER A 396 25.56 -2.64 1.60
C SER A 396 24.47 -3.57 2.12
N GLU A 397 24.80 -4.83 2.42
CA GLU A 397 23.88 -5.78 3.05
C GLU A 397 23.55 -5.37 4.50
N ASN A 398 24.53 -4.95 5.30
CA ASN A 398 24.29 -4.42 6.64
C ASN A 398 23.48 -3.12 6.61
N GLU A 399 23.76 -2.20 5.70
CA GLU A 399 22.97 -0.99 5.51
C GLU A 399 21.52 -1.33 5.16
N LYS A 400 21.30 -2.30 4.25
CA LYS A 400 19.95 -2.80 3.94
C LYS A 400 19.29 -3.47 5.14
N ALA A 401 20.02 -4.25 5.92
CA ALA A 401 19.50 -4.91 7.12
C ALA A 401 19.13 -3.88 8.21
N VAL A 402 19.98 -2.87 8.44
CA VAL A 402 19.70 -1.75 9.35
C VAL A 402 18.51 -0.94 8.87
N LEU A 403 18.41 -0.66 7.57
CA LEU A 403 17.24 0.01 6.97
C LEU A 403 15.97 -0.84 7.10
N GLN A 404 16.05 -2.17 6.96
CA GLN A 404 14.92 -3.07 7.20
C GLN A 404 14.50 -3.08 8.66
N VAL A 405 15.44 -3.11 9.60
CA VAL A 405 15.15 -3.02 11.03
C VAL A 405 14.52 -1.67 11.38
N ASN A 406 15.04 -0.56 10.85
CA ASN A 406 14.47 0.78 11.04
C ASN A 406 13.08 0.90 10.42
N ASN A 407 12.86 0.40 9.20
CA ASN A 407 11.56 0.36 8.56
C ASN A 407 10.57 -0.51 9.35
N ASN A 408 10.99 -1.67 9.85
CA ASN A 408 10.15 -2.52 10.69
C ASN A 408 9.81 -1.83 12.01
N ARG A 409 10.75 -1.10 12.62
CA ARG A 409 10.51 -0.31 13.83
C ARG A 409 9.55 0.86 13.56
N LEU A 410 9.72 1.56 12.44
CA LEU A 410 8.80 2.61 12.00
C LEU A 410 7.39 2.05 11.73
N ASN A 411 7.30 0.93 11.02
CA ASN A 411 6.03 0.26 10.76
C ASN A 411 5.36 -0.20 12.07
N MET A 412 6.13 -0.77 13.01
CA MET A 412 5.61 -1.14 14.33
C MET A 412 5.10 0.09 15.10
N MET A 413 5.84 1.20 15.09
CA MET A 413 5.38 2.46 15.70
C MET A 413 4.12 2.99 15.02
N LEU A 414 4.05 2.93 13.69
CA LEU A 414 2.91 3.38 12.91
C LEU A 414 1.67 2.51 13.18
N PHE A 415 1.82 1.19 13.24
CA PHE A 415 0.75 0.28 13.66
C PHE A 415 0.32 0.48 15.11
N ALA A 416 1.25 0.78 16.02
CA ALA A 416 0.93 1.10 17.41
C ALA A 416 0.11 2.40 17.51
N VAL A 417 0.50 3.45 16.78
CA VAL A 417 -0.24 4.73 16.71
C VAL A 417 -1.62 4.52 16.09
N LEU A 418 -1.71 3.78 14.97
CA LEU A 418 -2.99 3.47 14.33
C LEU A 418 -3.91 2.65 15.25
N SER A 419 -3.36 1.66 15.96
CA SER A 419 -4.12 0.85 16.91
C SER A 419 -4.60 1.69 18.10
N PHE A 420 -3.78 2.61 18.57
CA PHE A 420 -4.15 3.55 19.64
C PHE A 420 -5.25 4.52 19.18
N LEU A 421 -5.14 5.08 17.97
CA LEU A 421 -6.19 5.91 17.39
C LEU A 421 -7.49 5.12 17.19
N LEU A 422 -7.40 3.89 16.69
CA LEU A 422 -8.57 3.02 16.54
C LEU A 422 -9.21 2.75 17.91
N PHE A 423 -8.42 2.44 18.93
CA PHE A 423 -8.90 2.26 20.29
C PHE A 423 -9.60 3.51 20.84
N LEU A 424 -9.03 4.70 20.62
CA LEU A 424 -9.67 5.97 20.99
C LEU A 424 -10.98 6.21 20.24
N THR A 425 -11.05 5.89 18.94
CA THR A 425 -12.30 6.01 18.18
C THR A 425 -13.37 5.04 18.67
N VAL A 426 -13.02 3.81 19.01
CA VAL A 426 -13.94 2.82 19.57
C VAL A 426 -14.42 3.26 20.96
N LEU A 427 -13.52 3.73 21.82
CA LEU A 427 -13.87 4.29 23.12
C LEU A 427 -14.79 5.51 22.99
N PHE A 428 -14.50 6.40 22.04
CA PHE A 428 -15.32 7.58 21.77
C PHE A 428 -16.73 7.17 21.30
N LEU A 429 -16.83 6.26 20.32
CA LEU A 429 -18.12 5.76 19.83
C LEU A 429 -18.90 5.02 20.91
N TRP A 430 -18.23 4.22 21.74
CA TRP A 430 -18.85 3.53 22.87
C TRP A 430 -19.36 4.51 23.93
N SER A 431 -18.54 5.48 24.33
CA SER A 431 -18.90 6.55 25.27
C SER A 431 -20.06 7.39 24.72
N TRP A 432 -20.00 7.77 23.44
CA TRP A 432 -21.06 8.50 22.76
C TRP A 432 -22.37 7.72 22.75
N ASN A 433 -22.34 6.44 22.39
CA ASN A 433 -23.53 5.59 22.39
C ASN A 433 -24.14 5.46 23.79
N ASN A 434 -23.32 5.27 24.82
CA ASN A 434 -23.78 5.20 26.20
C ASN A 434 -24.34 6.54 26.68
N TYR A 435 -23.74 7.66 26.29
CA TYR A 435 -24.25 9.00 26.57
C TYR A 435 -25.62 9.22 25.91
N GLN A 436 -25.77 8.85 24.63
CA GLN A 436 -27.04 8.95 23.91
C GLN A 436 -28.14 8.06 24.54
N LYS A 437 -27.80 6.84 24.98
CA LYS A 437 -28.73 5.99 25.74
C LYS A 437 -29.17 6.63 27.06
N LYS A 438 -28.25 7.24 27.79
CA LYS A 438 -28.58 7.94 29.04
C LYS A 438 -29.47 9.16 28.79
N LEU A 439 -29.20 9.90 27.73
CA LEU A 439 -29.99 11.09 27.36
C LEU A 439 -31.42 10.72 26.93
N SER A 440 -31.58 9.64 26.16
CA SER A 440 -32.91 9.15 25.76
C SER A 440 -33.70 8.63 26.96
N TYR A 441 -33.08 7.85 27.84
CA TYR A 441 -33.73 7.39 29.09
C TYR A 441 -34.17 8.57 29.97
N GLN A 442 -33.34 9.61 30.11
CA GLN A 442 -33.72 10.81 30.88
C GLN A 442 -34.89 11.56 30.27
N LYS A 443 -34.96 11.68 28.93
CA LYS A 443 -36.10 12.30 28.25
C LYS A 443 -37.40 11.51 28.47
N GLU A 444 -37.33 10.18 28.43
CA GLU A 444 -38.49 9.32 28.68
C GLU A 444 -39.00 9.43 30.11
N VAL A 445 -38.10 9.44 31.10
CA VAL A 445 -38.46 9.63 32.51
C VAL A 445 -39.10 11.00 32.75
N ASN A 446 -38.51 12.08 32.21
CA ASN A 446 -39.07 13.43 32.37
C ASN A 446 -40.45 13.56 31.72
N HIS A 447 -40.63 13.00 30.51
CA HIS A 447 -41.92 13.04 29.84
C HIS A 447 -42.99 12.26 30.61
N LYS A 448 -42.64 11.13 31.22
CA LYS A 448 -43.55 10.36 32.07
C LYS A 448 -43.96 11.13 33.33
N GLN A 449 -43.02 11.83 33.97
CA GLN A 449 -43.31 12.67 35.14
C GLN A 449 -44.26 13.82 34.78
N GLU A 450 -44.06 14.45 33.63
CA GLU A 450 -44.93 15.54 33.14
C GLU A 450 -46.37 15.04 32.91
N LEU A 451 -46.53 13.85 32.35
CA LEU A 451 -47.84 13.21 32.15
C LEU A 451 -48.54 12.88 33.48
N ASP A 452 -47.81 12.34 34.47
CA ASP A 452 -48.37 12.01 35.79
C ASP A 452 -48.86 13.26 36.54
N VAL A 453 -48.13 14.38 36.43
CA VAL A 453 -48.54 15.66 37.02
C VAL A 453 -49.82 16.17 36.37
N LEU A 454 -49.88 16.20 35.03
CA LEU A 454 -51.06 16.63 34.28
C LEU A 454 -52.29 15.77 34.57
N GLU A 455 -52.13 14.46 34.73
CA GLU A 455 -53.23 13.56 35.07
C GLU A 455 -53.81 13.87 36.46
N ASN A 456 -52.95 14.10 37.45
CA ASN A 456 -53.39 14.43 38.82
C ASN A 456 -54.07 15.79 38.90
N GLU A 457 -53.55 16.81 38.21
CA GLU A 457 -54.19 18.14 38.14
C GLU A 457 -55.60 18.04 37.55
N LYS A 458 -55.76 17.25 36.48
CA LYS A 458 -57.07 17.03 35.85
C LYS A 458 -58.06 16.32 36.77
N LYS A 459 -57.61 15.31 37.52
CA LYS A 459 -58.45 14.59 38.50
C LYS A 459 -58.97 15.53 39.59
N LEU A 460 -58.11 16.38 40.16
CA LEU A 460 -58.50 17.35 41.18
C LEU A 460 -59.48 18.40 40.64
N SER A 461 -59.23 18.92 39.43
CA SER A 461 -60.12 19.88 38.77
C SER A 461 -61.54 19.32 38.57
N ILE A 462 -61.66 18.08 38.09
CA ILE A 462 -62.95 17.41 37.89
C ILE A 462 -63.68 17.20 39.22
N SER A 463 -62.97 16.74 40.26
CA SER A 463 -63.56 16.54 41.59
C SER A 463 -64.14 17.83 42.18
N ASN A 464 -63.41 18.94 42.06
CA ASN A 464 -63.86 20.24 42.56
C ASN A 464 -65.08 20.78 41.80
N ALA A 465 -65.12 20.59 40.48
CA ALA A 465 -66.26 20.98 39.65
C ALA A 465 -67.55 20.22 40.02
N LEU A 466 -67.43 18.93 40.36
CA LEU A 466 -68.56 18.10 40.80
C LEU A 466 -69.16 18.60 42.12
N ILE A 467 -68.33 18.89 43.13
CA ILE A 467 -68.79 19.38 44.45
C ILE A 467 -69.50 20.73 44.32
N GLN A 468 -68.94 21.67 43.54
CA GLN A 468 -69.58 22.97 43.32
C GLN A 468 -70.92 22.84 42.60
N GLY A 469 -71.00 21.97 41.59
CA GLY A 469 -72.24 21.70 40.86
C GLY A 469 -73.36 21.19 41.79
N GLU A 470 -73.02 20.29 42.72
CA GLU A 470 -74.00 19.72 43.65
C GLU A 470 -74.60 20.78 44.60
N GLU A 471 -73.78 21.65 45.18
CA GLU A 471 -74.26 22.68 46.12
C GLU A 471 -75.09 23.78 45.42
N ILE A 472 -74.72 24.14 44.19
CA ILE A 472 -75.52 25.06 43.36
C ILE A 472 -76.90 24.47 43.09
N GLU A 473 -76.97 23.17 42.76
CA GLU A 473 -78.22 22.50 42.45
C GLU A 473 -79.10 22.35 43.70
N ARG A 474 -78.54 22.02 44.87
CA ARG A 474 -79.28 22.01 46.14
C ARG A 474 -79.89 23.38 46.45
N LYS A 475 -79.13 24.46 46.22
CA LYS A 475 -79.64 25.84 46.38
C LYS A 475 -80.76 26.16 45.40
N ARG A 476 -80.66 25.72 44.15
CA ARG A 476 -81.71 25.89 43.14
C ARG A 476 -82.99 25.15 43.54
N ILE A 477 -82.88 23.87 43.90
CA ILE A 477 -84.04 23.04 44.30
C ILE A 477 -84.72 23.60 45.55
N ALA A 478 -83.95 24.01 46.57
CA ALA A 478 -84.52 24.60 47.78
C ALA A 478 -85.34 25.87 47.47
N ARG A 479 -84.83 26.71 46.57
CA ARG A 479 -85.54 27.92 46.12
C ARG A 479 -86.81 27.57 45.34
N ASP A 480 -86.73 26.64 44.39
CA ASP A 480 -87.88 26.22 43.58
C ASP A 480 -88.98 25.57 44.46
N LEU A 481 -88.60 24.81 45.50
CA LEU A 481 -89.53 24.25 46.47
C LEU A 481 -90.20 25.34 47.32
N HIS A 482 -89.43 26.30 47.84
CA HIS A 482 -89.95 27.38 48.67
C HIS A 482 -90.89 28.31 47.90
N ASP A 483 -90.46 28.78 46.72
CA ASP A 483 -91.16 29.80 45.95
C ASP A 483 -92.29 29.20 45.09
N GLY A 484 -92.14 27.96 44.61
CA GLY A 484 -93.15 27.27 43.81
C GLY A 484 -94.18 26.55 44.67
N LEU A 485 -93.76 25.46 45.32
CA LEU A 485 -94.66 24.57 46.08
C LEU A 485 -95.07 25.19 47.42
N GLY A 486 -94.17 25.86 48.13
CA GLY A 486 -94.42 26.47 49.45
C GLY A 486 -95.47 27.58 49.37
N SER A 487 -95.33 28.45 48.36
CA SER A 487 -96.30 29.51 48.05
C SER A 487 -97.67 28.93 47.65
N MET A 488 -97.68 27.89 46.81
CA MET A 488 -98.91 27.29 46.29
C MET A 488 -99.71 26.57 47.39
N LEU A 489 -99.03 25.84 48.28
CA LEU A 489 -99.66 25.20 49.43
C LEU A 489 -100.15 26.23 50.46
N SER A 490 -99.40 27.33 50.66
CA SER A 490 -99.84 28.45 51.51
C SER A 490 -101.08 29.16 50.95
N GLY A 491 -101.16 29.31 49.63
CA GLY A 491 -102.34 29.82 48.92
C GLY A 491 -103.53 28.87 49.02
N LEU A 492 -103.33 27.56 48.84
CA LEU A 492 -104.35 26.53 49.05
C LEU A 492 -104.89 26.55 50.49
N LYS A 493 -104.02 26.72 51.49
CA LYS A 493 -104.43 26.88 52.90
C LYS A 493 -105.31 28.11 53.10
N MET A 494 -104.99 29.22 52.44
CA MET A 494 -105.81 30.42 52.50
C MET A 494 -107.19 30.20 51.84
N HIS A 495 -107.25 29.56 50.68
CA HIS A 495 -108.52 29.23 50.00
C HIS A 495 -109.37 28.21 50.77
N LEU A 496 -108.76 27.19 51.38
CA LEU A 496 -109.46 26.21 52.23
C LEU A 496 -110.00 26.84 53.52
N ASN A 497 -109.24 27.74 54.15
CA ASN A 497 -109.72 28.53 55.30
C ASN A 497 -110.87 29.48 54.95
N ILE A 498 -110.96 29.92 53.69
CA ILE A 498 -112.10 30.72 53.20
C ILE A 498 -113.31 29.80 52.92
N ALA A 499 -113.10 28.62 52.33
CA ALA A 499 -114.16 27.64 52.07
C ALA A 499 -114.79 27.06 53.36
N ASP A 500 -114.00 26.86 54.43
CA ASP A 500 -114.47 26.44 55.77
C ASP A 500 -115.40 27.47 56.45
N ARG A 501 -115.38 28.74 56.01
CA ARG A 501 -116.27 29.80 56.55
C ARG A 501 -117.68 29.77 55.95
N GLU A 502 -117.90 29.06 54.83
CA GLU A 502 -119.18 29.07 54.12
C GLU A 502 -119.95 27.74 54.15
N ASN A 503 -119.36 26.63 54.63
CA ASN A 503 -120.09 25.40 54.94
C ASN A 503 -119.47 24.65 56.12
N LYS A 504 -120.14 24.70 57.28
CA LYS A 504 -119.82 23.90 58.47
C LYS A 504 -120.34 22.47 58.29
N GLU A 505 -119.61 21.63 57.57
CA GLU A 505 -119.58 20.18 57.78
C GLU A 505 -118.60 19.53 56.78
N ASN A 506 -117.57 18.85 57.34
CA ASN A 506 -116.49 18.09 56.69
C ASN A 506 -115.34 18.95 56.09
N SER A 507 -114.09 18.91 56.54
CA SER A 507 -113.29 17.76 56.95
C SER A 507 -112.01 18.23 57.68
N PRO A 508 -111.89 18.09 59.03
CA PRO A 508 -110.70 18.54 59.78
C PRO A 508 -109.39 17.84 59.32
N ASN A 509 -109.51 16.67 58.69
CA ASN A 509 -108.39 15.85 58.24
C ASN A 509 -107.60 16.48 57.08
N ILE A 510 -108.23 17.25 56.19
CA ILE A 510 -107.57 17.85 55.01
C ILE A 510 -106.69 19.04 55.42
N ASN A 511 -107.16 19.88 56.34
CA ASN A 511 -106.37 21.01 56.86
C ASN A 511 -105.18 20.53 57.69
N GLU A 512 -105.33 19.44 58.45
CA GLU A 512 -104.24 18.79 59.18
C GLU A 512 -103.21 18.18 58.21
N MET A 513 -103.65 17.38 57.22
CA MET A 513 -102.76 16.84 56.18
C MET A 513 -102.06 17.94 55.37
N LEU A 514 -102.72 19.07 55.10
CA LEU A 514 -102.10 20.21 54.41
C LEU A 514 -101.07 20.92 55.29
N ASN A 515 -101.36 21.11 56.59
CA ASN A 515 -100.39 21.65 57.54
C ASN A 515 -99.18 20.75 57.68
N ASP A 516 -99.39 19.43 57.76
CA ASP A 516 -98.32 18.45 57.80
C ASP A 516 -97.53 18.45 56.50
N SER A 517 -98.18 18.58 55.34
CA SER A 517 -97.51 18.68 54.04
C SER A 517 -96.70 19.97 53.89
N ILE A 518 -97.21 21.11 54.38
CA ILE A 518 -96.49 22.39 54.41
C ILE A 518 -95.29 22.30 55.36
N LYS A 519 -95.49 21.68 56.54
CA LYS A 519 -94.43 21.47 57.52
C LYS A 519 -93.35 20.54 56.95
N GLU A 520 -93.73 19.46 56.29
CA GLU A 520 -92.81 18.52 55.68
C GLU A 520 -92.07 19.14 54.47
N LEU A 521 -92.75 19.91 53.64
CA LEU A 521 -92.10 20.67 52.57
C LEU A 521 -91.09 21.69 53.13
N ARG A 522 -91.45 22.37 54.22
CA ARG A 522 -90.55 23.30 54.91
C ARG A 522 -89.34 22.57 55.50
N ASN A 523 -89.54 21.40 56.09
CA ASN A 523 -88.45 20.55 56.58
C ASN A 523 -87.53 20.10 55.42
N ILE A 524 -88.08 19.67 54.29
CA ILE A 524 -87.32 19.27 53.09
C ILE A 524 -86.52 20.46 52.55
N SER A 525 -87.15 21.63 52.42
CA SER A 525 -86.48 22.86 51.98
C SER A 525 -85.37 23.26 52.95
N GLN A 526 -85.59 23.17 54.26
CA GLN A 526 -84.59 23.47 55.28
C GLN A 526 -83.41 22.49 55.25
N ASN A 527 -83.67 21.20 54.99
CA ASN A 527 -82.62 20.21 54.79
C ASN A 527 -81.81 20.47 53.51
N LEU A 528 -82.44 21.02 52.46
CA LEU A 528 -81.77 21.36 51.21
C LEU A 528 -81.03 22.70 51.25
N MET A 529 -81.51 23.70 51.98
CA MET A 529 -80.79 24.93 52.35
C MET A 529 -81.50 25.61 53.55
N PRO A 530 -80.83 25.82 54.69
CA PRO A 530 -81.45 26.52 55.82
C PRO A 530 -81.73 27.98 55.49
N GLU A 531 -82.97 28.41 55.70
CA GLU A 531 -83.40 29.79 55.47
C GLU A 531 -82.71 30.78 56.43
N SER A 532 -82.48 30.36 57.68
CA SER A 532 -81.76 31.15 58.69
C SER A 532 -80.30 31.42 58.30
N LEU A 533 -79.65 30.50 57.57
CA LEU A 533 -78.30 30.71 57.05
C LEU A 533 -78.27 31.84 56.02
N MET A 534 -79.27 31.94 55.16
CA MET A 534 -79.36 32.98 54.12
C MET A 534 -79.79 34.34 54.69
N LYS A 535 -80.73 34.37 55.65
CA LYS A 535 -81.32 35.63 56.16
C LYS A 535 -80.63 36.20 57.38
N LEU A 536 -80.16 35.34 58.29
CA LEU A 536 -79.66 35.72 59.62
C LEU A 536 -78.18 35.38 59.83
N GLY A 537 -77.59 34.61 58.91
CA GLY A 537 -76.17 34.26 58.90
C GLY A 537 -75.83 32.99 59.68
N LEU A 538 -74.56 32.59 59.61
CA LEU A 538 -74.06 31.30 60.10
C LEU A 538 -74.29 31.09 61.61
N GLU A 539 -74.06 32.10 62.44
CA GLU A 539 -74.26 32.01 63.90
C GLU A 539 -75.70 31.63 64.26
N HIS A 540 -76.67 32.36 63.70
CA HIS A 540 -78.09 32.09 63.93
C HIS A 540 -78.49 30.72 63.38
N ALA A 541 -78.01 30.38 62.18
CA ALA A 541 -78.31 29.08 61.58
C ALA A 541 -77.77 27.90 62.40
N LEU A 542 -76.55 28.00 62.95
CA LEU A 542 -75.99 26.98 63.82
C LEU A 542 -76.72 26.91 65.17
N LYS A 543 -77.16 28.05 65.70
CA LYS A 543 -77.97 28.10 66.92
C LYS A 543 -79.31 27.40 66.73
N ASP A 544 -79.99 27.69 65.62
CA ASP A 544 -81.24 27.01 65.24
C ASP A 544 -81.02 25.51 65.02
N LEU A 545 -79.90 25.13 64.38
CA LEU A 545 -79.54 23.73 64.15
C LEU A 545 -79.32 22.98 65.48
N CYS A 546 -78.55 23.55 66.40
CA CYS A 546 -78.29 22.94 67.71
C CYS A 546 -79.57 22.86 68.56
N ALA A 547 -80.39 23.93 68.56
CA ALA A 547 -81.65 23.96 69.30
C ALA A 547 -82.68 22.98 68.76
N SER A 548 -82.81 22.85 67.44
CA SER A 548 -83.76 21.92 66.80
C SER A 548 -83.41 20.44 67.00
N HIS A 549 -82.14 20.13 67.22
CA HIS A 549 -81.66 18.75 67.46
C HIS A 549 -81.47 18.44 68.94
N SER A 550 -81.60 19.43 69.84
CA SER A 550 -81.59 19.20 71.29
C SER A 550 -82.92 18.56 71.72
N THR A 551 -82.84 17.50 72.51
CA THR A 551 -84.00 16.77 73.05
C THR A 551 -83.89 16.62 74.56
N SER A 552 -84.89 16.00 75.20
CA SER A 552 -84.79 15.65 76.63
C SER A 552 -83.67 14.64 76.94
N GLU A 553 -83.17 13.92 75.94
CA GLU A 553 -82.17 12.86 76.09
C GLU A 553 -80.75 13.30 75.69
N THR A 554 -80.63 14.33 74.85
CA THR A 554 -79.34 14.85 74.37
C THR A 554 -79.33 16.37 74.35
N VAL A 555 -78.39 16.96 75.08
CA VAL A 555 -78.17 18.41 75.14
C VAL A 555 -77.06 18.81 74.15
N ILE A 556 -77.34 19.79 73.29
CA ILE A 556 -76.36 20.33 72.34
C ILE A 556 -76.03 21.77 72.72
N GLU A 557 -74.78 22.02 73.10
CA GLU A 557 -74.27 23.36 73.42
C GLU A 557 -73.56 23.98 72.22
N LEU A 558 -73.91 25.22 71.87
CA LEU A 558 -73.20 26.02 70.87
C LEU A 558 -72.36 27.10 71.55
N GLN A 559 -71.05 27.04 71.34
CA GLN A 559 -70.09 28.09 71.70
C GLN A 559 -69.62 28.84 70.45
N TYR A 560 -70.28 29.95 70.14
CA TYR A 560 -69.91 30.79 68.99
C TYR A 560 -69.07 32.00 69.46
N LEU A 561 -67.74 31.89 69.34
CA LEU A 561 -66.76 32.82 69.91
C LEU A 561 -66.29 33.90 68.91
N ILE A 562 -67.15 34.30 67.96
CA ILE A 562 -66.78 35.21 66.86
C ILE A 562 -67.65 36.46 66.91
N LYS A 563 -67.05 37.64 67.17
CA LYS A 563 -67.78 38.91 67.31
C LYS A 563 -68.13 39.60 65.97
N LYS A 564 -67.31 39.41 64.93
CA LYS A 564 -67.54 39.95 63.58
C LYS A 564 -67.00 38.96 62.55
N SER A 565 -67.89 38.22 61.90
CA SER A 565 -67.54 37.19 60.92
C SER A 565 -67.07 37.81 59.59
N SER A 566 -65.92 37.39 59.08
CA SER A 566 -65.41 37.75 57.73
C SER A 566 -65.54 36.61 56.71
N VAL A 567 -66.32 35.58 57.04
CA VAL A 567 -66.44 34.35 56.26
C VAL A 567 -67.17 34.62 54.92
N PRO A 568 -66.57 34.29 53.76
CA PRO A 568 -67.25 34.36 52.47
C PRO A 568 -68.46 33.44 52.40
N GLU A 569 -69.46 33.81 51.59
CA GLU A 569 -70.75 33.11 51.55
C GLU A 569 -70.63 31.61 51.23
N HIS A 570 -69.72 31.24 50.33
CA HIS A 570 -69.49 29.83 49.97
C HIS A 570 -68.85 29.03 51.10
N PHE A 571 -68.02 29.65 51.96
CA PHE A 571 -67.52 29.02 53.18
C PHE A 571 -68.63 28.81 54.20
N LYS A 572 -69.56 29.77 54.37
CA LYS A 572 -70.66 29.64 55.34
C LYS A 572 -71.53 28.41 55.06
N VAL A 573 -71.87 28.17 53.78
CA VAL A 573 -72.66 26.99 53.38
C VAL A 573 -71.90 25.71 53.67
N MET A 574 -70.62 25.63 53.29
CA MET A 574 -69.80 24.45 53.52
C MET A 574 -69.56 24.16 55.00
N ILE A 575 -69.30 25.20 55.81
CA ILE A 575 -69.13 25.10 57.27
C ILE A 575 -70.42 24.59 57.92
N PHE A 576 -71.56 25.18 57.56
CA PHE A 576 -72.87 24.74 58.07
C PHE A 576 -73.10 23.26 57.76
N ARG A 577 -72.80 22.83 56.52
CA ARG A 577 -72.97 21.45 56.08
C ARG A 577 -72.04 20.46 56.77
N ILE A 578 -70.80 20.87 57.01
CA ILE A 578 -69.83 20.08 57.78
C ILE A 578 -70.36 19.87 59.20
N ILE A 579 -70.76 20.94 59.89
CA ILE A 579 -71.26 20.86 61.27
C ILE A 579 -72.56 20.05 61.34
N GLN A 580 -73.46 20.22 60.37
CA GLN A 580 -74.69 19.44 60.27
C GLN A 580 -74.42 17.93 60.11
N GLU A 581 -73.49 17.54 59.25
CA GLU A 581 -73.13 16.13 59.06
C GLU A 581 -72.48 15.57 60.33
N LEU A 582 -71.62 16.34 61.00
CA LEU A 582 -70.97 15.95 62.25
C LEU A 582 -72.00 15.75 63.38
N LEU A 583 -72.94 16.69 63.54
CA LEU A 583 -74.03 16.58 64.50
C LEU A 583 -74.92 15.37 64.21
N ASN A 584 -75.29 15.15 62.95
CA ASN A 584 -76.09 13.99 62.55
C ASN A 584 -75.37 12.67 62.84
N ASN A 585 -74.06 12.61 62.61
CA ASN A 585 -73.26 11.44 62.93
C ASN A 585 -73.25 11.18 64.45
N ALA A 586 -73.07 12.22 65.26
CA ALA A 586 -73.10 12.11 66.71
C ALA A 586 -74.48 11.61 67.21
N LEU A 587 -75.58 12.21 66.74
CA LEU A 587 -76.94 11.84 67.17
C LEU A 587 -77.33 10.42 66.75
N LYS A 588 -76.95 10.01 65.53
CA LYS A 588 -77.36 8.71 64.98
C LYS A 588 -76.53 7.54 65.49
N TYR A 589 -75.23 7.77 65.71
CA TYR A 589 -74.29 6.68 65.99
C TYR A 589 -73.68 6.73 67.38
N ALA A 590 -73.53 7.91 68.00
CA ALA A 590 -72.78 8.03 69.24
C ALA A 590 -73.61 7.77 70.51
N LYS A 591 -74.94 7.88 70.45
CA LYS A 591 -75.82 7.84 71.64
C LYS A 591 -75.35 8.81 72.75
N ALA A 592 -74.84 9.97 72.34
CA ALA A 592 -74.31 10.98 73.24
C ALA A 592 -75.43 11.64 74.05
N THR A 593 -75.16 11.93 75.32
CA THR A 593 -76.05 12.76 76.16
C THR A 593 -75.69 14.24 76.07
N GLU A 594 -74.44 14.55 75.70
CA GLU A 594 -73.91 15.91 75.57
C GLU A 594 -73.08 16.03 74.30
N ILE A 595 -73.34 17.09 73.52
CA ILE A 595 -72.59 17.44 72.32
C ILE A 595 -72.20 18.92 72.39
N LEU A 596 -70.91 19.22 72.20
CA LEU A 596 -70.39 20.58 72.13
C LEU A 596 -70.04 20.93 70.67
N VAL A 597 -70.59 22.04 70.19
CA VAL A 597 -70.17 22.66 68.93
C VAL A 597 -69.50 23.99 69.26
N SER A 598 -68.21 24.10 68.96
CA SER A 598 -67.44 25.32 69.14
C SER A 598 -66.97 25.88 67.81
N CYS A 599 -67.19 27.17 67.61
CA CYS A 599 -66.73 27.91 66.44
C CYS A 599 -65.94 29.12 66.91
N SER A 600 -64.68 29.22 66.51
CA SER A 600 -63.81 30.35 66.82
C SER A 600 -63.03 30.81 65.60
N GLN A 601 -62.58 32.06 65.60
CA GLN A 601 -61.82 32.62 64.49
C GLN A 601 -60.62 33.40 65.02
N ASN A 602 -59.44 33.16 64.44
CA ASN A 602 -58.23 33.94 64.67
C ASN A 602 -57.68 34.43 63.33
N LYS A 603 -57.78 35.74 63.09
CA LYS A 603 -57.45 36.38 61.80
C LYS A 603 -58.17 35.68 60.64
N ASP A 604 -57.40 35.13 59.71
CA ASP A 604 -57.86 34.48 58.48
C ASP A 604 -58.01 32.96 58.65
N VAL A 605 -58.07 32.47 59.89
CA VAL A 605 -58.24 31.04 60.19
C VAL A 605 -59.48 30.83 61.06
N TYR A 606 -60.36 29.94 60.60
CA TYR A 606 -61.60 29.56 61.26
C TYR A 606 -61.48 28.14 61.79
N PHE A 607 -61.81 27.98 63.05
CA PHE A 607 -61.72 26.71 63.77
C PHE A 607 -63.13 26.22 64.10
N ILE A 608 -63.37 24.96 63.75
CA ILE A 608 -64.59 24.24 64.13
C ILE A 608 -64.16 23.07 65.01
N THR A 609 -64.81 22.95 66.15
CA THR A 609 -64.69 21.79 67.02
C THR A 609 -66.08 21.22 67.27
N VAL A 610 -66.26 19.91 67.03
CA VAL A 610 -67.47 19.19 67.42
C VAL A 610 -67.06 18.02 68.30
N GLU A 611 -67.51 18.00 69.55
CA GLU A 611 -67.20 16.97 70.54
C GLU A 611 -68.48 16.32 71.06
N ASP A 612 -68.50 14.99 71.16
CA ASP A 612 -69.59 14.23 71.76
C ASP A 612 -69.07 13.29 72.85
N ASN A 613 -69.87 13.04 73.88
CA ASN A 613 -69.54 12.13 74.98
C ASN A 613 -70.02 10.68 74.76
N GLY A 614 -70.28 10.30 73.51
CA GLY A 614 -70.91 9.03 73.17
C GLY A 614 -69.97 7.82 73.15
N ILE A 615 -70.40 6.77 72.46
CA ILE A 615 -69.69 5.46 72.45
C ILE A 615 -68.36 5.45 71.67
N GLY A 616 -68.05 6.50 70.90
CA GLY A 616 -66.85 6.58 70.05
C GLY A 616 -66.70 5.45 69.01
N PHE A 617 -65.63 5.47 68.22
CA PHE A 617 -65.34 4.43 67.23
C PHE A 617 -63.84 4.28 66.95
N ASN A 618 -63.44 3.15 66.36
CA ASN A 618 -62.06 2.94 65.95
C ASN A 618 -61.77 3.65 64.61
N ILE A 619 -60.91 4.68 64.64
CA ILE A 619 -60.54 5.50 63.47
C ILE A 619 -59.99 4.63 62.32
N GLN A 620 -59.05 3.73 62.60
CA GLN A 620 -58.37 2.90 61.58
C GLN A 620 -59.34 1.95 60.86
N HIS A 621 -60.38 1.48 61.56
CA HIS A 621 -61.43 0.65 60.98
C HIS A 621 -62.47 1.48 60.21
N ALA A 622 -62.77 2.71 60.65
CA ALA A 622 -63.69 3.63 59.99
C ALA A 622 -63.08 4.21 58.68
N GLU A 623 -61.78 4.48 58.66
CA GLU A 623 -61.08 4.91 57.44
C GLU A 623 -61.07 3.84 56.34
N LYS A 624 -61.06 2.55 56.70
CA LYS A 624 -61.11 1.43 55.75
C LYS A 624 -62.50 1.16 55.17
N ARG A 625 -63.58 1.60 55.83
CA ARG A 625 -64.97 1.34 55.42
C ARG A 625 -65.67 2.54 54.77
N GLU A 626 -64.97 3.67 54.59
CA GLU A 626 -65.45 4.93 53.99
C GLU A 626 -66.98 5.13 54.09
N GLY A 627 -67.49 5.35 55.30
CA GLY A 627 -68.87 5.82 55.45
C GLY A 627 -69.05 7.11 54.64
N MET A 628 -70.12 7.19 53.84
CA MET A 628 -70.35 8.33 52.92
C MET A 628 -70.26 9.69 53.63
N GLY A 629 -70.71 9.79 54.89
CA GLY A 629 -70.64 11.01 55.68
C GLY A 629 -69.22 11.51 55.96
N LEU A 630 -68.31 10.63 56.39
CA LEU A 630 -66.92 11.01 56.69
C LEU A 630 -66.14 11.42 55.43
N ARG A 631 -66.41 10.74 54.31
CA ARG A 631 -65.85 11.10 53.01
C ARG A 631 -66.34 12.47 52.54
N ASN A 632 -67.62 12.76 52.74
CA ASN A 632 -68.19 14.06 52.39
C ASN A 632 -67.58 15.19 53.24
N ILE A 633 -67.36 14.96 54.54
CA ILE A 633 -66.66 15.92 55.40
C ILE A 633 -65.22 16.13 54.92
N LYS A 634 -64.46 15.05 54.68
CA LYS A 634 -63.08 15.13 54.14
C LYS A 634 -63.03 15.91 52.82
N ASN A 635 -63.94 15.63 51.90
CA ASN A 635 -64.01 16.32 50.60
C ASN A 635 -64.37 17.80 50.73
N ARG A 636 -65.31 18.15 51.61
CA ARG A 636 -65.71 19.56 51.85
C ARG A 636 -64.59 20.36 52.53
N VAL A 637 -63.87 19.75 53.48
CA VAL A 637 -62.70 20.39 54.12
C VAL A 637 -61.57 20.55 53.11
N ALA A 638 -61.28 19.52 52.30
CA ALA A 638 -60.26 19.59 51.25
C ALA A 638 -60.60 20.65 50.18
N PHE A 639 -61.87 20.76 49.78
CA PHE A 639 -62.33 21.79 48.86
C PHE A 639 -62.07 23.21 49.40
N LEU A 640 -62.20 23.40 50.70
CA LEU A 640 -61.90 24.66 51.37
C LEU A 640 -60.39 24.83 51.72
N ASN A 641 -59.52 23.95 51.21
CA ASN A 641 -58.09 23.89 51.55
C ASN A 641 -57.82 23.86 53.06
N GLY A 642 -58.72 23.22 53.81
CA GLY A 642 -58.63 23.09 55.25
C GLY A 642 -57.93 21.82 55.71
N LYS A 643 -57.71 21.72 57.02
CA LYS A 643 -57.24 20.50 57.69
C LYS A 643 -58.36 19.94 58.57
N LEU A 644 -58.45 18.61 58.60
CA LEU A 644 -59.38 17.85 59.42
C LEU A 644 -58.57 16.88 60.27
N GLU A 645 -58.83 16.90 61.57
CA GLU A 645 -58.30 15.94 62.53
C GLU A 645 -59.47 15.38 63.34
N ILE A 646 -59.52 14.06 63.50
CA ILE A 646 -60.59 13.38 64.23
C ILE A 646 -59.92 12.47 65.24
N ASP A 647 -60.29 12.67 66.50
CA ASP A 647 -59.93 11.79 67.60
C ASP A 647 -61.18 11.06 68.10
N SER A 648 -61.09 9.74 68.24
CA SER A 648 -62.20 8.89 68.67
C SER A 648 -61.66 7.59 69.23
N GLU A 649 -62.16 7.21 70.40
CA GLU A 649 -61.84 5.95 71.05
C GLU A 649 -63.13 5.30 71.55
N ILE A 650 -63.23 3.97 71.41
CA ILE A 650 -64.40 3.22 71.85
C ILE A 650 -64.61 3.44 73.36
N GLY A 651 -65.77 3.99 73.72
CA GLY A 651 -66.18 4.32 75.08
C GLY A 651 -65.81 5.71 75.58
N LYS A 652 -65.15 6.56 74.78
CA LYS A 652 -64.67 7.89 75.19
C LYS A 652 -65.20 9.06 74.35
N GLY A 653 -66.18 8.83 73.47
CA GLY A 653 -66.72 9.87 72.59
C GLY A 653 -65.87 10.14 71.35
N THR A 654 -66.16 11.27 70.68
CA THR A 654 -65.46 11.71 69.47
C THR A 654 -65.23 13.21 69.51
N SER A 655 -64.02 13.65 69.14
CA SER A 655 -63.68 15.05 68.92
C SER A 655 -63.21 15.26 67.49
N THR A 656 -63.86 16.18 66.78
CA THR A 656 -63.49 16.56 65.41
C THR A 656 -63.01 18.01 65.39
N TYR A 657 -61.78 18.22 64.92
CA TYR A 657 -61.12 19.52 64.79
C TYR A 657 -60.92 19.87 63.31
N ILE A 658 -61.35 21.07 62.92
CA ILE A 658 -61.23 21.55 61.54
C ILE A 658 -60.62 22.94 61.52
N GLU A 659 -59.58 23.11 60.71
CA GLU A 659 -58.91 24.38 60.43
C GLU A 659 -59.21 24.81 58.99
N LEU A 660 -59.82 25.97 58.80
CA LEU A 660 -60.12 26.54 57.47
C LEU A 660 -59.41 27.87 57.31
N LYS A 661 -58.70 28.07 56.19
CA LYS A 661 -58.12 29.37 55.85
C LYS A 661 -59.12 30.17 55.01
N ILE A 662 -59.55 31.31 55.52
CA ILE A 662 -60.69 32.12 55.04
C ILE A 662 -60.23 33.38 54.34
#